data_AF-A0A7V1U6D7-F1
#
_entry.id   AF-A0A7V1U6D7-F1
#
_cell.length_a   1.000
_cell.length_b   1.000
_cell.length_c   1.000
_cell.angle_alpha   90.00
_cell.angle_beta   90.00
_cell.angle_gamma   90.00
#
_symmetry.space_group_name_H-M   'P 1'
#
loop_
_entity.id
_entity.type
_entity.pdbx_description
1 polymer ?
#
loop_
_entity_poly.entity_id
_entity_poly.type
_entity_poly.pdbx_seq_one_letter_code
_entity_poly.pdbx_strand_id
1 'polypeptide(L)'
;VLRVSAATVQAWRKVSPPPTGLRVVAAEENTLTWDPSPAPDVIAYRIYRGSAAEGPYERIGSTDVGVERFTDVPPSLGIFWYRVSAVNAKGREGPPSGPVSSDDVLMSQPVGPKGGVLEPTTGTVRLEIPPGALSEEVTFTIDQLETPPPPGINRVAVSRSFDLGPDGLTFLLPATLTLRLDVPPGYPLPRAYPEDTTWVQYWGGAEWLSLQGAVVDREAGTVRVSLTHLSTYGANGVTEPHGGYSSQTQLCGYCHTSHRAPGPNLHPYPTEKETCYQCHDGTGASTDIRSDFGEAVIGSSTKTSFHPVPAPRDGFSLVCGDCHTPHRLRTGFTFLLRVREGDTYRYSTAAEPIGNAFCYACHGAASAYPAPLGDHTAFETSVHNTDPDIPLPPPGATGASSGIRCLACHEPHASNQTRLTLNGQKQEALCYTCHTQANPNTSGGSNPYRAFTAAANDYTADTNGVRLFHHPIADADQPGGARQVECASCHNAHLADATGGSTTSKIVDPANTGQKYLVTWQDPNMNRGTINAFCTRCHVSPATTEPIAAGTWVPYAIRMVNDTGPNNVGNSTPHDKFTLAEWSSGTAEHGGGAVNPLACTACHDFHGSSNAYLLRERIVNPTTGTVGTMTGWQADQAVTNDWQKIQGFCLTCHPQRGTNHGKGKECIQCHYHTSGRL
;
A
#
# COMPACT_ATOMS: atom_id res chain seq x y z
N VAL A 1 -26.27 71.12 -3.13
CA VAL A 1 -26.04 71.66 -4.49
C VAL A 1 -24.62 72.20 -4.56
N LEU A 2 -23.67 71.38 -5.01
CA LEU A 2 -22.28 71.78 -5.25
C LEU A 2 -22.26 72.79 -6.41
N ARG A 3 -21.80 74.03 -6.17
CA ARG A 3 -21.65 75.04 -7.22
C ARG A 3 -20.40 74.71 -8.04
N VAL A 4 -20.58 73.99 -9.14
CA VAL A 4 -19.54 73.78 -10.15
C VAL A 4 -19.21 75.13 -10.80
N SER A 5 -17.92 75.46 -10.94
CA SER A 5 -17.50 76.77 -11.45
C SER A 5 -17.81 76.94 -12.95
N ALA A 6 -18.04 78.17 -13.40
CA ALA A 6 -18.27 78.46 -14.82
C ALA A 6 -17.10 78.01 -15.72
N ALA A 7 -15.86 78.07 -15.20
CA ALA A 7 -14.67 77.58 -15.89
C ALA A 7 -14.70 76.06 -16.10
N THR A 8 -15.18 75.29 -15.11
CA THR A 8 -15.32 73.83 -15.20
C THR A 8 -16.38 73.43 -16.24
N VAL A 9 -17.52 74.11 -16.27
CA VAL A 9 -18.56 73.90 -17.30
C VAL A 9 -18.04 74.24 -18.69
N GLN A 10 -17.20 75.27 -18.82
CA GLN A 10 -16.59 75.66 -20.10
C GLN A 10 -15.50 74.68 -20.57
N ALA A 11 -14.80 74.00 -19.65
CA ALA A 11 -13.88 72.92 -19.96
C ALA A 11 -14.61 71.66 -20.47
N TRP A 12 -15.73 71.28 -19.86
CA TRP A 12 -16.57 70.16 -20.31
C TRP A 12 -17.14 70.37 -21.72
N ARG A 13 -17.43 71.62 -22.09
CA ARG A 13 -17.82 72.00 -23.47
C ARG A 13 -16.74 71.75 -24.53
N LYS A 14 -15.49 71.45 -24.15
CA LYS A 14 -14.42 71.01 -25.07
C LYS A 14 -14.39 69.48 -25.18
N VAL A 15 -14.33 68.78 -24.04
CA VAL A 15 -14.39 67.31 -23.90
C VAL A 15 -14.97 66.95 -22.52
N SER A 16 -15.79 65.91 -22.45
CA SER A 16 -16.38 65.44 -21.19
C SER A 16 -15.34 64.63 -20.38
N PRO A 17 -15.34 64.70 -19.04
CA PRO A 17 -14.52 63.83 -18.20
C PRO A 17 -14.97 62.36 -18.34
N PRO A 18 -14.10 61.39 -18.00
CA PRO A 18 -14.46 59.97 -18.13
C PRO A 18 -15.58 59.61 -17.14
N PRO A 19 -16.40 58.60 -17.45
CA PRO A 19 -17.26 57.97 -16.45
C PRO A 19 -16.41 57.32 -15.34
N THR A 20 -17.01 57.15 -14.17
CA THR A 20 -16.39 56.52 -12.99
C THR A 20 -17.10 55.20 -12.66
N GLY A 21 -16.59 54.45 -11.68
CA GLY A 21 -17.30 53.26 -11.18
C GLY A 21 -17.48 52.14 -12.21
N LEU A 22 -16.64 52.08 -13.26
CA LEU A 22 -16.71 51.00 -14.23
C LEU A 22 -16.51 49.65 -13.53
N ARG A 23 -17.48 48.75 -13.67
CA ARG A 23 -17.43 47.35 -13.23
C ARG A 23 -17.70 46.43 -14.41
N VAL A 24 -16.97 45.33 -14.49
CA VAL A 24 -17.13 44.29 -15.51
C VAL A 24 -17.34 42.96 -14.81
N VAL A 25 -18.45 42.29 -15.11
CA VAL A 25 -18.79 40.97 -14.55
C VAL A 25 -18.90 39.97 -15.70
N ALA A 26 -18.19 38.86 -15.60
CA ALA A 26 -18.19 37.80 -16.58
C ALA A 26 -19.22 36.70 -16.24
N ALA A 27 -20.04 36.37 -17.24
CA ALA A 27 -20.94 35.21 -17.30
C ALA A 27 -20.87 34.63 -18.72
N GLU A 28 -21.99 34.17 -19.31
CA GLU A 28 -22.05 33.82 -20.75
C GLU A 28 -21.69 35.00 -21.67
N GLU A 29 -21.88 36.22 -21.15
CA GLU A 29 -21.41 37.48 -21.72
C GLU A 29 -20.80 38.36 -20.62
N ASN A 30 -19.90 39.28 -21.00
CA ASN A 30 -19.36 40.28 -20.10
C ASN A 30 -20.34 41.43 -19.96
N THR A 31 -20.82 41.65 -18.73
CA THR A 31 -21.67 42.78 -18.38
C THR A 31 -20.81 43.94 -17.86
N LEU A 32 -20.87 45.08 -18.53
CA LEU A 32 -20.25 46.32 -18.12
C LEU A 32 -21.29 47.27 -17.53
N THR A 33 -20.97 47.93 -16.43
CA THR A 33 -21.78 48.99 -15.81
C THR A 33 -20.88 50.12 -15.33
N TRP A 34 -21.34 51.37 -15.35
CA TRP A 34 -20.56 52.52 -14.87
C TRP A 34 -21.44 53.64 -14.34
N ASP A 35 -20.85 54.57 -13.59
CA ASP A 35 -21.52 55.80 -13.18
C ASP A 35 -21.45 56.84 -14.32
N PRO A 36 -22.54 57.60 -14.56
CA PRO A 36 -22.54 58.64 -15.57
C PRO A 36 -21.43 59.68 -15.36
N SER A 37 -20.86 60.17 -16.46
CA SER A 37 -19.92 61.30 -16.40
C SER A 37 -20.63 62.54 -15.81
N PRO A 38 -19.96 63.34 -14.95
CA PRO A 38 -20.59 64.51 -14.30
C PRO A 38 -20.89 65.66 -15.27
N ALA A 39 -20.45 65.58 -16.53
CA ALA A 39 -20.74 66.59 -17.54
C ALA A 39 -22.20 66.49 -18.03
N PRO A 40 -22.98 67.59 -17.97
CA PRO A 40 -24.41 67.56 -18.32
C PRO A 40 -24.68 67.50 -19.83
N ASP A 41 -23.65 67.61 -20.67
CA ASP A 41 -23.76 67.62 -22.13
C ASP A 41 -23.35 66.30 -22.80
N VAL A 42 -23.24 65.21 -22.03
CA VAL A 42 -22.97 63.85 -22.55
C VAL A 42 -24.20 63.30 -23.27
N ILE A 43 -23.99 62.75 -24.47
CA ILE A 43 -25.05 62.15 -25.29
C ILE A 43 -24.86 60.65 -25.53
N ALA A 44 -23.64 60.14 -25.37
CA ALA A 44 -23.32 58.74 -25.61
C ALA A 44 -22.03 58.33 -24.88
N TYR A 45 -21.83 57.02 -24.72
CA TYR A 45 -20.59 56.40 -24.27
C TYR A 45 -19.99 55.54 -25.37
N ARG A 46 -18.66 55.48 -25.47
CA ARG A 46 -17.94 54.53 -26.34
C ARG A 46 -17.25 53.48 -25.48
N ILE A 47 -17.40 52.22 -25.87
CA ILE A 47 -16.90 51.08 -25.12
C ILE A 47 -15.73 50.49 -25.89
N TYR A 48 -14.67 50.23 -25.15
CA TYR A 48 -13.40 49.72 -25.66
C TYR A 48 -13.01 48.43 -24.95
N ARG A 49 -12.41 47.50 -25.69
CA ARG A 49 -11.82 46.25 -25.19
C ARG A 49 -10.36 46.15 -25.59
N GLY A 50 -9.52 45.61 -24.72
CA GLY A 50 -8.12 45.28 -24.99
C GLY A 50 -7.75 43.95 -24.34
N SER A 51 -6.68 43.32 -24.81
CA SER A 51 -6.14 42.08 -24.24
C SER A 51 -5.20 42.31 -23.04
N ALA A 52 -4.85 43.56 -22.76
CA ALA A 52 -3.98 43.95 -21.65
C ALA A 52 -4.41 45.31 -21.06
N ALA A 53 -4.08 45.54 -19.78
CA ALA A 53 -4.42 46.78 -19.08
C ALA A 53 -3.92 48.04 -19.82
N GLU A 54 -2.75 47.96 -20.43
CA GLU A 54 -2.12 49.06 -21.19
C GLU A 54 -2.59 49.17 -22.65
N GLY A 55 -3.36 48.19 -23.13
CA GLY A 55 -3.86 48.13 -24.51
C GLY A 55 -2.96 47.33 -25.45
N PRO A 56 -3.13 47.49 -26.78
CA PRO A 56 -4.05 48.42 -27.45
C PRO A 56 -5.52 48.10 -27.20
N TYR A 57 -6.37 49.12 -27.35
CA TYR A 57 -7.82 49.01 -27.18
C TYR A 57 -8.55 49.22 -28.50
N GLU A 58 -9.50 48.35 -28.81
CA GLU A 58 -10.43 48.47 -29.93
C GLU A 58 -11.80 48.93 -29.45
N ARG A 59 -12.48 49.77 -30.26
CA ARG A 59 -13.85 50.17 -29.97
C ARG A 59 -14.79 49.03 -30.37
N ILE A 60 -15.52 48.49 -29.41
CA ILE A 60 -16.46 47.38 -29.63
C ILE A 60 -17.92 47.84 -29.70
N GLY A 61 -18.22 49.06 -29.24
CA GLY A 61 -19.59 49.54 -29.25
C GLY A 61 -19.76 50.97 -28.75
N SER A 62 -21.03 51.33 -28.56
CA SER A 62 -21.45 52.57 -27.92
C SER A 62 -22.85 52.42 -27.34
N THR A 63 -23.16 53.20 -26.31
CA THR A 63 -24.51 53.35 -25.74
C THR A 63 -24.94 54.81 -25.71
N ASP A 64 -26.24 55.05 -25.68
CA ASP A 64 -26.78 56.41 -25.47
C ASP A 64 -26.68 56.81 -23.99
N VAL A 65 -26.75 58.10 -23.71
CA VAL A 65 -26.85 58.61 -22.33
C VAL A 65 -28.12 58.09 -21.64
N GLY A 66 -28.02 57.69 -20.37
CA GLY A 66 -29.10 57.01 -19.63
C GLY A 66 -29.11 55.49 -19.82
N VAL A 67 -28.17 54.94 -20.60
CA VAL A 67 -27.91 53.51 -20.75
C VAL A 67 -26.46 53.22 -20.35
N GLU A 68 -26.17 53.32 -19.04
CA GLU A 68 -24.86 53.04 -18.46
C GLU A 68 -24.59 51.55 -18.24
N ARG A 69 -24.93 50.74 -19.25
CA ARG A 69 -24.74 49.29 -19.28
C ARG A 69 -24.41 48.85 -20.69
N PHE A 70 -23.47 47.93 -20.85
CA PHE A 70 -23.14 47.30 -22.14
C PHE A 70 -22.86 45.81 -21.95
N THR A 71 -23.18 44.98 -22.93
CA THR A 71 -22.84 43.54 -22.92
C THR A 71 -21.90 43.22 -24.08
N ASP A 72 -20.89 42.40 -23.80
CA ASP A 72 -19.89 41.97 -24.77
C ASP A 72 -19.74 40.45 -24.74
N VAL A 73 -19.73 39.82 -25.91
CA VAL A 73 -19.36 38.41 -26.08
C VAL A 73 -18.00 38.39 -26.77
N PRO A 74 -16.90 38.16 -26.03
CA PRO A 74 -15.57 38.14 -26.62
C PRO A 74 -15.42 37.04 -27.67
N PRO A 75 -14.52 37.22 -28.66
CA PRO A 75 -14.32 36.25 -29.73
C PRO A 75 -13.67 34.94 -29.27
N SER A 76 -13.08 34.93 -28.07
CA SER A 76 -12.45 33.76 -27.46
C SER A 76 -12.58 33.83 -25.94
N LEU A 77 -12.48 32.69 -25.27
CA LEU A 77 -12.36 32.66 -23.82
C LEU A 77 -11.07 33.37 -23.38
N GLY A 78 -11.16 34.18 -22.33
CA GLY A 78 -10.01 34.89 -21.78
C GLY A 78 -10.41 36.08 -20.93
N ILE A 79 -9.43 36.60 -20.19
CA ILE A 79 -9.60 37.83 -19.42
C ILE A 79 -9.30 39.01 -20.35
N PHE A 80 -10.24 39.94 -20.46
CA PHE A 80 -10.12 41.15 -21.26
C PHE A 80 -10.18 42.39 -20.36
N TRP A 81 -9.66 43.50 -20.87
CA TRP A 81 -9.68 44.80 -20.20
C TRP A 81 -10.60 45.75 -20.92
N TYR A 82 -11.37 46.52 -20.17
CA TYR A 82 -12.38 47.44 -20.72
C TYR A 82 -12.14 48.87 -20.27
N ARG A 83 -12.51 49.80 -21.15
CA ARG A 83 -12.54 51.23 -20.89
C ARG A 83 -13.80 51.85 -21.49
N VAL A 84 -14.31 52.89 -20.85
CA VAL A 84 -15.48 53.63 -21.34
C VAL A 84 -15.15 55.12 -21.40
N SER A 85 -15.51 55.78 -22.49
CA SER A 85 -15.36 57.24 -22.65
C SER A 85 -16.72 57.89 -22.90
N ALA A 86 -16.84 59.16 -22.49
CA ALA A 86 -18.04 59.95 -22.72
C ALA A 86 -17.92 60.79 -24.01
N VAL A 87 -19.02 60.93 -24.74
CA VAL A 87 -19.14 61.76 -25.95
C VAL A 87 -20.14 62.88 -25.69
N ASN A 88 -19.72 64.13 -25.91
CA ASN A 88 -20.60 65.29 -25.70
C ASN A 88 -21.52 65.59 -26.89
N ALA A 89 -22.47 66.50 -26.70
CA ALA A 89 -23.45 66.93 -27.70
C ALA A 89 -22.84 67.51 -29.00
N LYS A 90 -21.52 67.80 -29.02
CA LYS A 90 -20.78 68.22 -30.21
C LYS A 90 -20.08 67.07 -30.93
N GLY A 91 -20.32 65.83 -30.50
CA GLY A 91 -19.69 64.62 -31.03
C GLY A 91 -18.23 64.42 -30.60
N ARG A 92 -17.74 65.16 -29.59
CA ARG A 92 -16.35 65.07 -29.14
C ARG A 92 -16.23 64.07 -28.01
N GLU A 93 -15.29 63.14 -28.17
CA GLU A 93 -14.98 62.12 -27.18
C GLU A 93 -13.99 62.66 -26.14
N GLY A 94 -14.25 62.37 -24.87
CA GLY A 94 -13.34 62.62 -23.76
C GLY A 94 -12.29 61.53 -23.56
N PRO A 95 -11.39 61.69 -22.58
CA PRO A 95 -10.51 60.60 -22.19
C PRO A 95 -11.31 59.37 -21.70
N PRO A 96 -10.78 58.15 -21.87
CA PRO A 96 -11.39 56.94 -21.34
C PRO A 96 -11.26 56.85 -19.81
N SER A 97 -12.11 56.04 -19.20
CA SER A 97 -11.95 55.56 -17.82
C SER A 97 -10.61 54.82 -17.64
N GLY A 98 -10.24 54.58 -16.39
CA GLY A 98 -9.21 53.59 -16.07
C GLY A 98 -9.58 52.20 -16.62
N PRO A 99 -8.58 51.35 -16.91
CA PRO A 99 -8.82 49.98 -17.37
C PRO A 99 -9.39 49.13 -16.24
N VAL A 100 -10.43 48.35 -16.54
CA VAL A 100 -11.04 47.37 -15.62
C VAL A 100 -11.06 46.00 -16.27
N SER A 101 -10.64 44.97 -15.53
CA SER A 101 -10.54 43.60 -16.00
C SER A 101 -11.90 42.88 -15.95
N SER A 102 -12.18 41.95 -16.88
CA SER A 102 -13.37 41.07 -16.87
C SER A 102 -13.21 39.85 -15.97
N ASP A 103 -12.41 39.98 -14.93
CA ASP A 103 -11.89 38.85 -14.15
C ASP A 103 -12.70 38.55 -12.88
N ASP A 104 -13.83 39.24 -12.75
CA ASP A 104 -14.86 39.06 -11.75
C ASP A 104 -15.95 38.18 -12.37
N VAL A 105 -16.05 36.92 -11.94
CA VAL A 105 -17.03 35.96 -12.46
C VAL A 105 -18.21 35.88 -11.51
N LEU A 106 -19.39 36.15 -12.04
CA LEU A 106 -20.66 35.90 -11.37
C LEU A 106 -21.70 35.48 -12.42
N MET A 107 -22.03 34.20 -12.44
CA MET A 107 -22.93 33.59 -13.42
C MET A 107 -24.06 32.84 -12.73
N SER A 108 -25.26 32.88 -13.33
CA SER A 108 -26.38 32.05 -12.91
C SER A 108 -27.11 31.48 -14.11
N GLN A 109 -27.42 30.18 -14.09
CA GLN A 109 -28.07 29.49 -15.21
C GLN A 109 -28.99 28.36 -14.71
N PRO A 110 -30.25 28.28 -15.19
CA PRO A 110 -31.10 27.11 -14.95
C PRO A 110 -30.64 25.92 -15.80
N VAL A 111 -30.47 24.76 -15.15
CA VAL A 111 -30.10 23.50 -15.81
C VAL A 111 -31.11 22.42 -15.39
N GLY A 112 -31.70 21.76 -16.39
CA GLY A 112 -32.66 20.69 -16.20
C GLY A 112 -32.07 19.28 -16.37
N PRO A 113 -32.92 18.24 -16.37
CA PRO A 113 -32.50 16.84 -16.49
C PRO A 113 -31.72 16.49 -17.77
N LYS A 114 -31.75 17.34 -18.79
CA LYS A 114 -30.97 17.18 -20.02
C LYS A 114 -29.48 17.50 -19.85
N GLY A 115 -29.07 18.00 -18.68
CA GLY A 115 -27.71 18.47 -18.44
C GLY A 115 -27.47 19.85 -19.04
N GLY A 116 -26.26 20.38 -18.81
CA GLY A 116 -25.87 21.72 -19.21
C GLY A 116 -24.41 22.01 -18.92
N VAL A 117 -23.90 23.11 -19.47
CA VAL A 117 -22.53 23.59 -19.25
C VAL A 117 -22.60 25.03 -18.83
N LEU A 118 -22.02 25.35 -17.68
CA LEU A 118 -21.77 26.71 -17.23
C LEU A 118 -20.30 27.03 -17.46
N GLU A 119 -20.02 28.00 -18.34
CA GLU A 119 -18.66 28.43 -18.67
C GLU A 119 -18.65 29.94 -18.93
N PRO A 120 -18.16 30.77 -18.00
CA PRO A 120 -18.02 32.19 -18.22
C PRO A 120 -17.00 32.49 -19.34
N THR A 121 -17.17 33.64 -19.99
CA THR A 121 -16.27 34.19 -21.03
C THR A 121 -14.79 34.23 -20.63
N THR A 122 -14.47 34.22 -19.34
CA THR A 122 -13.09 34.20 -18.83
C THR A 122 -12.36 32.88 -19.10
N GLY A 123 -13.10 31.78 -19.24
CA GLY A 123 -12.56 30.42 -19.29
C GLY A 123 -11.82 30.00 -18.00
N THR A 124 -12.08 30.67 -16.87
CA THR A 124 -11.40 30.37 -15.59
C THR A 124 -12.00 29.17 -14.85
N VAL A 125 -13.26 28.85 -15.14
CA VAL A 125 -14.02 27.75 -14.55
C VAL A 125 -15.00 27.21 -15.58
N ARG A 126 -15.27 25.90 -15.54
CA ARG A 126 -16.30 25.25 -16.35
C ARG A 126 -16.95 24.15 -15.53
N LEU A 127 -18.27 24.20 -15.39
CA LEU A 127 -19.06 23.17 -14.73
C LEU A 127 -19.93 22.47 -15.78
N GLU A 128 -19.69 21.18 -15.99
CA GLU A 128 -20.47 20.33 -16.88
C GLU A 128 -21.33 19.36 -16.08
N ILE A 129 -22.65 19.46 -16.27
CA ILE A 129 -23.65 18.64 -15.63
C ILE A 129 -24.17 17.65 -16.69
N PRO A 130 -23.91 16.34 -16.56
CA PRO A 130 -24.33 15.39 -17.58
C PRO A 130 -25.85 15.18 -17.57
N PRO A 131 -26.44 14.74 -18.69
CA PRO A 131 -27.85 14.34 -18.73
C PRO A 131 -28.15 13.27 -17.67
N GLY A 132 -29.26 13.42 -16.95
CA GLY A 132 -29.65 12.52 -15.87
C GLY A 132 -29.00 12.79 -14.51
N ALA A 133 -28.09 13.78 -14.40
CA ALA A 133 -27.53 14.18 -13.10
C ALA A 133 -28.55 14.89 -12.19
N LEU A 134 -29.66 15.40 -12.77
CA LEU A 134 -30.72 16.13 -12.08
C LEU A 134 -32.09 15.51 -12.39
N SER A 135 -32.96 15.45 -11.40
CA SER A 135 -34.37 15.02 -11.55
C SER A 135 -35.30 16.13 -12.01
N GLU A 136 -34.92 17.39 -11.79
CA GLU A 136 -35.70 18.58 -12.12
C GLU A 136 -34.78 19.75 -12.51
N GLU A 137 -35.36 20.90 -12.83
CA GLU A 137 -34.60 22.11 -13.12
C GLU A 137 -34.06 22.75 -11.85
N VAL A 138 -32.77 23.07 -11.84
CA VAL A 138 -32.07 23.72 -10.74
C VAL A 138 -31.33 24.93 -11.29
N THR A 139 -31.46 26.09 -10.62
CA THR A 139 -30.68 27.28 -10.94
C THR A 139 -29.32 27.21 -10.26
N PHE A 140 -28.26 27.07 -11.06
CA PHE A 140 -26.89 27.05 -10.56
C PHE A 140 -26.32 28.45 -10.50
N THR A 141 -25.35 28.66 -9.61
CA THR A 141 -24.55 29.87 -9.52
C THR A 141 -23.06 29.53 -9.50
N ILE A 142 -22.25 30.37 -10.14
CA ILE A 142 -20.79 30.38 -10.03
C ILE A 142 -20.40 31.77 -9.58
N ASP A 143 -19.85 31.90 -8.37
CA ASP A 143 -19.38 33.16 -7.80
C ASP A 143 -17.89 33.07 -7.49
N GLN A 144 -17.07 33.97 -8.04
CA GLN A 144 -15.64 33.98 -7.77
C GLN A 144 -15.34 34.70 -6.46
N LEU A 145 -14.60 34.04 -5.56
CA LEU A 145 -14.22 34.64 -4.30
C LEU A 145 -13.05 35.61 -4.46
N GLU A 146 -13.24 36.86 -4.03
CA GLU A 146 -12.15 37.85 -3.94
C GLU A 146 -11.14 37.50 -2.83
N THR A 147 -11.64 36.99 -1.70
CA THR A 147 -10.85 36.65 -0.51
C THR A 147 -11.15 35.20 -0.07
N PRO A 148 -10.68 34.19 -0.83
CA PRO A 148 -10.90 32.80 -0.46
C PRO A 148 -10.20 32.48 0.88
N PRO A 149 -10.70 31.49 1.64
CA PRO A 149 -10.00 30.98 2.81
C PRO A 149 -8.57 30.60 2.43
N PRO A 150 -7.55 30.96 3.24
CA PRO A 150 -6.16 30.73 2.89
C PRO A 150 -5.93 29.23 2.63
N PRO A 151 -5.11 28.88 1.63
CA PRO A 151 -4.74 27.48 1.43
C PRO A 151 -4.04 26.96 2.69
N GLY A 152 -4.21 25.66 2.96
CA GLY A 152 -3.54 25.00 4.09
C GLY A 152 -2.01 25.21 4.07
N ILE A 153 -1.36 24.97 5.21
CA ILE A 153 0.10 25.10 5.33
C ILE A 153 0.80 24.31 4.21
N ASN A 154 1.83 24.89 3.57
CA ASN A 154 2.61 24.32 2.47
C ASN A 154 1.87 24.13 1.13
N ARG A 155 0.73 24.81 0.95
CA ARG A 155 -0.01 24.84 -0.31
C ARG A 155 0.02 26.24 -0.92
N VAL A 156 0.06 26.30 -2.23
CA VAL A 156 -0.06 27.54 -2.99
C VAL A 156 -1.28 27.46 -3.88
N ALA A 157 -2.14 28.47 -3.80
CA ALA A 157 -3.27 28.57 -4.73
C ALA A 157 -2.72 28.68 -6.15
N VAL A 158 -3.13 27.74 -7.00
CA VAL A 158 -2.77 27.69 -8.43
C VAL A 158 -4.00 27.85 -9.31
N SER A 159 -5.14 28.25 -8.74
CA SER A 159 -6.32 28.72 -9.48
C SER A 159 -7.07 29.77 -8.65
N ARG A 160 -8.05 30.43 -9.28
CA ARG A 160 -9.15 31.09 -8.57
C ARG A 160 -9.99 30.10 -7.77
N SER A 161 -10.72 30.62 -6.79
CA SER A 161 -11.71 29.85 -6.04
C SER A 161 -13.11 30.32 -6.39
N PHE A 162 -14.02 29.37 -6.53
CA PHE A 162 -15.40 29.62 -6.91
C PHE A 162 -16.35 28.96 -5.94
N ASP A 163 -17.32 29.72 -5.45
CA ASP A 163 -18.47 29.20 -4.74
C ASP A 163 -19.53 28.75 -5.74
N LEU A 164 -19.86 27.46 -5.70
CA LEU A 164 -20.83 26.84 -6.60
C LEU A 164 -22.12 26.60 -5.83
N GLY A 165 -23.22 27.20 -6.29
CA GLY A 165 -24.54 27.05 -5.68
C GLY A 165 -25.53 26.30 -6.59
N PRO A 166 -26.65 25.80 -6.03
CA PRO A 166 -27.13 26.04 -4.67
C PRO A 166 -26.56 25.06 -3.62
N ASP A 167 -26.41 25.53 -2.39
CA ASP A 167 -25.96 24.72 -1.25
C ASP A 167 -26.83 23.49 -1.00
N GLY A 168 -26.20 22.39 -0.62
CA GLY A 168 -26.88 21.14 -0.25
C GLY A 168 -27.32 20.27 -1.43
N LEU A 169 -27.11 20.72 -2.69
CA LEU A 169 -27.37 19.90 -3.86
C LEU A 169 -26.39 18.71 -3.94
N THR A 170 -26.93 17.52 -4.19
CA THR A 170 -26.17 16.30 -4.53
C THR A 170 -26.60 15.79 -5.90
N PHE A 171 -25.66 15.47 -6.77
CA PHE A 171 -25.96 14.99 -8.11
C PHE A 171 -26.32 13.50 -8.14
N LEU A 172 -27.25 13.12 -9.02
CA LEU A 172 -27.57 11.70 -9.29
C LEU A 172 -26.48 10.99 -10.11
N LEU A 173 -25.77 11.76 -10.95
CA LEU A 173 -24.59 11.35 -11.70
C LEU A 173 -23.51 12.42 -11.53
N PRO A 174 -22.23 12.07 -11.33
CA PRO A 174 -21.20 13.06 -11.06
C PRO A 174 -21.10 14.14 -12.15
N ALA A 175 -21.09 15.41 -11.74
CA ALA A 175 -20.76 16.53 -12.63
C ALA A 175 -19.23 16.61 -12.83
N THR A 176 -18.76 17.38 -13.81
CA THR A 176 -17.32 17.63 -14.03
C THR A 176 -17.02 19.11 -13.84
N LEU A 177 -16.09 19.41 -12.94
CA LEU A 177 -15.54 20.74 -12.75
C LEU A 177 -14.18 20.84 -13.41
N THR A 178 -13.95 21.87 -14.22
CA THR A 178 -12.65 22.24 -14.76
C THR A 178 -12.27 23.64 -14.26
N LEU A 179 -11.04 23.80 -13.77
CA LEU A 179 -10.47 25.06 -13.32
C LEU A 179 -9.26 25.40 -14.16
N ARG A 180 -9.12 26.66 -14.56
CA ARG A 180 -7.88 27.17 -15.18
C ARG A 180 -6.81 27.35 -14.12
N LEU A 181 -5.59 26.96 -14.46
CA LEU A 181 -4.43 27.11 -13.58
C LEU A 181 -3.78 28.50 -13.79
N ASP A 182 -3.67 29.26 -12.70
CA ASP A 182 -3.01 30.57 -12.62
C ASP A 182 -1.73 30.43 -11.75
N VAL A 183 -0.71 29.75 -12.28
CA VAL A 183 0.52 29.42 -11.52
C VAL A 183 1.38 30.66 -11.31
N PRO A 184 1.80 31.00 -10.06
CA PRO A 184 2.64 32.16 -9.81
C PRO A 184 3.98 32.12 -10.56
N PRO A 185 4.50 33.27 -11.03
CA PRO A 185 5.83 33.34 -11.66
C PRO A 185 6.92 32.76 -10.74
N GLY A 186 7.75 31.85 -11.28
CA GLY A 186 8.81 31.19 -10.51
C GLY A 186 8.40 29.89 -9.82
N TYR A 187 7.14 29.46 -9.93
CA TYR A 187 6.71 28.11 -9.57
C TYR A 187 6.79 27.20 -10.79
N PRO A 188 7.86 26.38 -10.97
CA PRO A 188 7.86 25.38 -12.02
C PRO A 188 6.81 24.33 -11.66
N LEU A 189 5.72 24.24 -12.43
CA LEU A 189 5.00 22.96 -12.51
C LEU A 189 6.01 21.95 -13.10
N PRO A 190 6.45 20.92 -12.34
CA PRO A 190 7.61 20.13 -12.73
C PRO A 190 7.40 19.46 -14.10
N ARG A 191 8.33 19.72 -15.03
CA ARG A 191 8.31 19.24 -16.42
C ARG A 191 8.40 17.70 -16.55
N ALA A 192 8.70 17.01 -15.46
CA ALA A 192 8.65 15.57 -15.32
C ALA A 192 8.14 15.24 -13.92
N TYR A 193 7.37 14.15 -13.79
CA TYR A 193 6.74 13.55 -12.61
C TYR A 193 5.23 13.82 -12.44
N PRO A 194 4.50 12.77 -11.99
CA PRO A 194 3.13 12.47 -12.38
C PRO A 194 2.15 13.46 -11.75
N GLU A 195 0.97 13.50 -12.36
CA GLU A 195 -0.42 13.86 -11.97
C GLU A 195 -0.74 14.41 -10.55
N ASP A 196 0.22 14.50 -9.62
CA ASP A 196 0.04 14.38 -8.16
C ASP A 196 0.47 15.62 -7.36
N THR A 197 0.76 16.77 -7.99
CA THR A 197 1.16 18.00 -7.25
C THR A 197 0.11 19.08 -7.25
N THR A 198 -0.96 18.93 -8.03
CA THR A 198 -2.06 19.89 -8.14
C THR A 198 -3.37 19.18 -7.83
N TRP A 199 -3.99 19.52 -6.70
CA TRP A 199 -5.28 18.95 -6.29
C TRP A 199 -6.38 19.99 -6.38
N VAL A 200 -7.59 19.53 -6.70
CA VAL A 200 -8.82 20.30 -6.46
C VAL A 200 -9.28 20.03 -5.03
N GLN A 201 -9.70 21.07 -4.33
CA GLN A 201 -10.15 21.02 -2.95
C GLN A 201 -11.52 21.67 -2.85
N TYR A 202 -12.29 21.29 -1.85
CA TYR A 202 -13.55 21.94 -1.50
C TYR A 202 -13.53 22.45 -0.06
N TRP A 203 -14.34 23.46 0.23
CA TRP A 203 -14.45 24.02 1.56
C TRP A 203 -15.45 23.23 2.40
N GLY A 204 -14.97 22.54 3.43
CA GLY A 204 -15.78 21.74 4.36
C GLY A 204 -16.47 22.56 5.46
N GLY A 205 -16.48 23.90 5.37
CA GLY A 205 -17.04 24.81 6.38
C GLY A 205 -16.03 25.32 7.41
N ALA A 206 -14.96 24.57 7.69
CA ALA A 206 -13.88 24.97 8.60
C ALA A 206 -12.48 24.85 7.98
N GLU A 207 -12.31 23.95 7.00
CA GLU A 207 -11.03 23.67 6.36
C GLU A 207 -11.20 23.23 4.90
N TRP A 208 -10.11 23.26 4.16
CA TRP A 208 -10.03 22.76 2.78
C TRP A 208 -9.83 21.24 2.77
N LEU A 209 -10.76 20.52 2.14
CA LEU A 209 -10.74 19.07 1.98
C LEU A 209 -10.37 18.69 0.54
N SER A 210 -9.43 17.75 0.37
CA SER A 210 -8.95 17.35 -0.95
C SER A 210 -9.93 16.42 -1.69
N LEU A 211 -10.09 16.64 -3.00
CA LEU A 211 -10.79 15.72 -3.90
C LEU A 211 -9.79 14.85 -4.65
N GLN A 212 -10.06 13.56 -4.65
CA GLN A 212 -9.28 12.56 -5.38
C GLN A 212 -9.73 12.50 -6.85
N GLY A 213 -8.84 12.05 -7.73
CA GLY A 213 -9.17 11.84 -9.15
C GLY A 213 -9.14 13.11 -10.02
N ALA A 214 -8.47 14.17 -9.56
CA ALA A 214 -8.19 15.34 -10.40
C ALA A 214 -7.20 14.99 -11.52
N VAL A 215 -7.47 15.46 -12.73
CA VAL A 215 -6.64 15.25 -13.93
C VAL A 215 -6.15 16.59 -14.43
N VAL A 216 -4.83 16.77 -14.52
CA VAL A 216 -4.20 18.02 -14.96
C VAL A 216 -3.88 17.97 -16.45
N ASP A 217 -4.43 18.89 -17.24
CA ASP A 217 -4.04 19.12 -18.63
C ASP A 217 -3.06 20.30 -18.69
N ARG A 218 -1.80 19.99 -18.97
CA ARG A 218 -0.70 20.98 -18.98
C ARG A 218 -0.63 21.80 -20.25
N GLU A 219 -1.14 21.29 -21.36
CA GLU A 219 -1.17 22.02 -22.64
C GLU A 219 -2.31 23.04 -22.63
N ALA A 220 -3.47 22.63 -22.12
CA ALA A 220 -4.61 23.52 -21.91
C ALA A 220 -4.45 24.43 -20.67
N GLY A 221 -3.56 24.09 -19.73
CA GLY A 221 -3.39 24.85 -18.48
C GLY A 221 -4.59 24.72 -17.54
N THR A 222 -5.18 23.52 -17.43
CA THR A 222 -6.38 23.29 -16.64
C THR A 222 -6.26 22.06 -15.74
N VAL A 223 -7.12 21.97 -14.73
CA VAL A 223 -7.33 20.76 -13.92
C VAL A 223 -8.82 20.44 -13.90
N ARG A 224 -9.18 19.17 -14.08
CA ARG A 224 -10.57 18.71 -14.07
C ARG A 224 -10.82 17.62 -13.04
N VAL A 225 -11.99 17.60 -12.41
CA VAL A 225 -12.37 16.63 -11.37
C VAL A 225 -13.87 16.32 -11.41
N SER A 226 -14.27 15.13 -10.97
CA SER A 226 -15.68 14.77 -10.80
C SER A 226 -16.25 15.28 -9.48
N LEU A 227 -17.46 15.83 -9.51
CA LEU A 227 -18.17 16.38 -8.36
C LEU A 227 -19.44 15.57 -8.07
N THR A 228 -19.68 15.27 -6.79
CA THR A 228 -20.93 14.66 -6.30
C THR A 228 -21.86 15.66 -5.64
N HIS A 229 -21.35 16.82 -5.24
CA HIS A 229 -22.07 17.88 -4.55
C HIS A 229 -21.52 19.24 -4.97
N LEU A 230 -22.11 20.31 -4.45
CA LEU A 230 -21.68 21.70 -4.64
C LEU A 230 -21.08 22.26 -3.33
N SER A 231 -20.14 23.19 -3.48
CA SER A 231 -19.33 23.79 -2.41
C SER A 231 -18.50 24.93 -3.03
N THR A 232 -17.65 25.57 -2.22
CA THR A 232 -16.53 26.35 -2.73
C THR A 232 -15.39 25.43 -3.16
N TYR A 233 -14.87 25.62 -4.37
CA TYR A 233 -13.77 24.85 -4.92
C TYR A 233 -12.58 25.73 -5.32
N GLY A 234 -11.37 25.17 -5.24
CA GLY A 234 -10.15 25.78 -5.75
C GLY A 234 -9.06 24.72 -5.98
N ALA A 235 -8.01 25.07 -6.73
CA ALA A 235 -6.87 24.20 -6.98
C ALA A 235 -5.62 24.71 -6.26
N ASN A 236 -4.91 23.78 -5.61
CA ASN A 236 -3.69 24.05 -4.86
C ASN A 236 -2.53 23.20 -5.36
N GLY A 237 -1.35 23.81 -5.45
CA GLY A 237 -0.08 23.16 -5.74
C GLY A 237 0.75 22.92 -4.48
N VAL A 238 1.46 21.78 -4.40
CA VAL A 238 2.52 21.55 -3.39
C VAL A 238 3.88 21.70 -4.05
N THR A 239 4.74 22.53 -3.47
CA THR A 239 6.16 22.61 -3.81
C THR A 239 6.86 21.35 -3.30
N GLU A 240 7.74 20.74 -4.09
CA GLU A 240 8.59 19.64 -3.60
C GLU A 240 9.45 20.17 -2.44
N PRO A 241 9.16 19.80 -1.17
CA PRO A 241 9.89 20.38 -0.04
C PRO A 241 11.24 19.67 0.16
N HIS A 242 11.46 18.52 -0.50
CA HIS A 242 12.64 17.71 -0.32
C HIS A 242 13.74 18.08 -1.31
N GLY A 243 14.79 18.76 -0.83
CA GLY A 243 15.97 19.13 -1.59
C GLY A 243 15.81 20.30 -2.56
N GLY A 244 16.85 20.52 -3.39
CA GLY A 244 16.85 21.62 -4.38
C GLY A 244 17.04 23.02 -3.76
N TYR A 245 17.54 23.10 -2.53
CA TYR A 245 17.68 24.36 -1.82
C TYR A 245 18.73 25.27 -2.48
N SER A 246 18.34 26.52 -2.74
CA SER A 246 19.24 27.60 -3.16
C SER A 246 19.39 28.62 -2.03
N SER A 247 20.30 29.58 -2.20
CA SER A 247 20.47 30.69 -1.24
C SER A 247 19.28 31.65 -1.16
N GLN A 248 18.26 31.50 -2.02
CA GLN A 248 17.06 32.35 -2.05
C GLN A 248 15.76 31.54 -1.84
N THR A 249 15.86 30.29 -1.38
CA THR A 249 14.68 29.44 -1.21
C THR A 249 13.93 29.73 0.09
N GLN A 250 12.59 29.68 0.04
CA GLN A 250 11.74 29.73 1.24
C GLN A 250 11.41 28.33 1.77
N LEU A 251 11.78 27.26 1.05
CA LEU A 251 11.41 25.87 1.36
C LEU A 251 11.90 25.40 2.73
N CYS A 252 13.01 25.96 3.23
CA CYS A 252 13.52 25.64 4.57
C CYS A 252 12.49 25.93 5.66
N GLY A 253 11.66 26.96 5.48
CA GLY A 253 10.63 27.39 6.43
C GLY A 253 9.49 26.39 6.62
N TYR A 254 9.35 25.39 5.72
CA TYR A 254 8.33 24.36 5.84
C TYR A 254 8.65 23.31 6.88
N CYS A 255 9.94 23.02 7.08
CA CYS A 255 10.42 22.05 8.06
C CYS A 255 11.14 22.71 9.24
N HIS A 256 11.58 23.97 9.11
CA HIS A 256 12.36 24.64 10.15
C HIS A 256 11.82 26.04 10.51
N THR A 257 11.90 26.38 11.79
CA THR A 257 11.63 27.71 12.33
C THR A 257 12.67 28.07 13.39
N SER A 258 13.49 29.08 13.11
CA SER A 258 14.72 29.32 13.89
C SER A 258 14.48 29.87 15.30
N HIS A 259 13.44 30.68 15.51
CA HIS A 259 13.19 31.36 16.80
C HIS A 259 11.92 30.91 17.51
N ARG A 260 11.10 30.06 16.88
CA ARG A 260 9.78 29.64 17.41
C ARG A 260 9.65 28.12 17.53
N ALA A 261 10.72 27.37 17.31
CA ALA A 261 10.64 25.92 17.35
C ALA A 261 10.38 25.44 18.78
N PRO A 262 9.41 24.54 19.01
CA PRO A 262 9.17 23.92 20.31
C PRO A 262 10.30 22.99 20.76
N GLY A 263 11.23 22.61 19.88
CA GLY A 263 12.29 21.64 20.17
C GLY A 263 13.65 21.97 19.53
N PRO A 264 14.68 21.15 19.82
CA PRO A 264 16.07 21.44 19.47
C PRO A 264 16.39 21.34 17.96
N ASN A 265 15.57 20.62 17.19
CA ASN A 265 15.80 20.37 15.76
C ASN A 265 15.18 21.44 14.85
N LEU A 266 14.78 22.58 15.43
CA LEU A 266 14.13 23.70 14.76
C LEU A 266 12.82 23.34 14.05
N HIS A 267 12.24 22.16 14.27
CA HIS A 267 10.97 21.79 13.67
C HIS A 267 9.83 22.70 14.15
N PRO A 268 8.83 23.02 13.31
CA PRO A 268 7.68 23.83 13.72
C PRO A 268 6.71 23.10 14.66
N TYR A 269 6.79 21.77 14.74
CA TYR A 269 5.96 20.93 15.61
C TYR A 269 6.81 20.24 16.70
N PRO A 270 6.18 19.78 17.81
CA PRO A 270 6.89 19.17 18.93
C PRO A 270 7.80 18.00 18.54
N THR A 271 7.40 17.21 17.53
CA THR A 271 8.19 16.07 17.04
C THR A 271 8.49 16.15 15.53
N GLU A 272 9.55 15.46 15.10
CA GLU A 272 9.86 15.29 13.68
C GLU A 272 8.73 14.57 12.94
N LYS A 273 8.16 13.52 13.56
CA LYS A 273 7.03 12.77 13.00
C LYS A 273 5.82 13.67 12.68
N GLU A 274 5.43 14.53 13.62
CA GLU A 274 4.33 15.49 13.40
C GLU A 274 4.64 16.48 12.28
N THR A 275 5.91 16.87 12.15
CA THR A 275 6.35 17.76 11.06
C THR A 275 6.21 17.08 9.71
N CYS A 276 6.66 15.82 9.58
CA CYS A 276 6.53 15.05 8.34
C CYS A 276 5.07 14.75 7.98
N TYR A 277 4.24 14.45 8.98
CA TYR A 277 2.82 14.13 8.78
C TYR A 277 1.98 15.31 8.29
N GLN A 278 2.46 16.55 8.36
CA GLN A 278 1.75 17.68 7.72
C GLN A 278 1.59 17.51 6.22
N CYS A 279 2.44 16.69 5.60
CA CYS A 279 2.33 16.33 4.20
C CYS A 279 2.01 14.83 4.03
N HIS A 280 2.54 13.96 4.89
CA HIS A 280 2.47 12.50 4.75
C HIS A 280 1.30 11.84 5.53
N ASP A 281 0.21 12.55 5.74
CA ASP A 281 -1.04 12.04 6.34
C ASP A 281 -2.12 11.66 5.32
N GLY A 282 -1.76 11.59 4.03
CA GLY A 282 -2.68 11.33 2.93
C GLY A 282 -3.35 12.58 2.35
N THR A 283 -3.11 13.77 2.90
CA THR A 283 -3.71 15.02 2.40
C THR A 283 -2.76 15.91 1.61
N GLY A 284 -1.44 15.80 1.82
CA GLY A 284 -0.44 16.69 1.21
C GLY A 284 0.52 16.02 0.21
N ALA A 285 0.88 14.77 0.43
CA ALA A 285 1.74 13.97 -0.44
C ALA A 285 0.99 12.74 -0.95
N SER A 286 1.42 12.19 -2.09
CA SER A 286 0.84 10.98 -2.67
C SER A 286 1.01 9.72 -1.81
N THR A 287 1.86 9.77 -0.78
CA THR A 287 2.08 8.66 0.15
C THR A 287 1.60 9.02 1.55
N ASP A 288 0.65 8.24 2.06
CA ASP A 288 0.11 8.32 3.41
C ASP A 288 0.89 7.41 4.37
N ILE A 289 2.01 7.93 4.87
CA ILE A 289 2.86 7.20 5.82
C ILE A 289 2.20 7.10 7.20
N ARG A 290 1.31 8.04 7.54
CA ARG A 290 0.58 7.98 8.82
C ARG A 290 -0.32 6.75 8.88
N SER A 291 -1.01 6.44 7.78
CA SER A 291 -1.82 5.22 7.67
C SER A 291 -0.98 3.95 7.59
N ASP A 292 0.21 3.99 6.97
CA ASP A 292 1.15 2.86 6.99
C ASP A 292 1.49 2.46 8.43
N PHE A 293 1.80 3.43 9.30
CA PHE A 293 2.00 3.20 10.73
C PHE A 293 0.71 2.90 11.51
N GLY A 294 -0.47 3.00 10.89
CA GLY A 294 -1.78 2.83 11.52
C GLY A 294 -2.06 3.84 12.61
N GLU A 295 -1.57 5.07 12.48
CA GLU A 295 -1.73 6.12 13.49
C GLU A 295 -2.93 7.02 13.19
N ALA A 296 -4.14 6.60 13.58
CA ALA A 296 -5.29 7.50 13.58
C ALA A 296 -5.08 8.67 14.58
N VAL A 297 -4.39 8.40 15.69
CA VAL A 297 -3.90 9.40 16.64
C VAL A 297 -2.38 9.27 16.69
N ILE A 298 -1.67 10.38 16.47
CA ILE A 298 -0.21 10.41 16.40
C ILE A 298 0.38 9.84 17.70
N GLY A 299 1.28 8.86 17.57
CA GLY A 299 1.90 8.17 18.71
C GLY A 299 1.19 6.89 19.17
N SER A 300 0.04 6.53 18.58
CA SER A 300 -0.67 5.28 18.86
C SER A 300 -0.95 4.53 17.58
N SER A 301 -0.25 3.41 17.37
CA SER A 301 -0.45 2.53 16.22
C SER A 301 -1.55 1.50 16.47
N THR A 302 -2.44 1.31 15.50
CA THR A 302 -3.37 0.17 15.47
C THR A 302 -2.75 -1.10 14.88
N LYS A 303 -1.50 -1.04 14.41
CA LYS A 303 -0.80 -2.18 13.78
C LYS A 303 -0.19 -3.06 14.87
N THR A 304 -0.17 -4.37 14.62
CA THR A 304 0.37 -5.38 15.53
C THR A 304 1.87 -5.19 15.78
N SER A 305 2.62 -4.84 14.74
CA SER A 305 4.07 -4.65 14.78
C SER A 305 4.45 -3.41 14.00
N PHE A 306 5.38 -2.62 14.52
CA PHE A 306 5.85 -1.37 13.90
C PHE A 306 7.26 -1.00 14.38
N HIS A 307 8.03 -0.30 13.55
CA HIS A 307 9.26 0.34 13.98
C HIS A 307 8.95 1.52 14.92
N PRO A 308 9.69 1.71 16.04
CA PRO A 308 9.33 2.67 17.09
C PRO A 308 9.66 4.12 16.71
N VAL A 309 8.79 4.75 15.91
CA VAL A 309 8.96 6.14 15.42
C VAL A 309 7.97 7.11 16.09
N PRO A 310 8.40 8.10 16.89
CA PRO A 310 9.56 8.10 17.77
C PRO A 310 9.23 7.54 19.17
N ALA A 311 8.09 6.86 19.33
CA ALA A 311 7.69 6.32 20.61
C ALA A 311 8.63 5.16 20.98
N PRO A 312 9.42 5.26 22.06
CA PRO A 312 10.38 4.23 22.40
C PRO A 312 9.69 2.90 22.67
N ARG A 313 10.23 1.81 22.12
CA ARG A 313 9.84 0.45 22.46
C ARG A 313 11.09 -0.34 22.81
N ASP A 314 11.05 -1.02 23.96
CA ASP A 314 12.16 -1.83 24.46
C ASP A 314 13.50 -1.06 24.58
N GLY A 315 13.44 0.26 24.85
CA GLY A 315 14.62 1.13 24.99
C GLY A 315 15.16 1.71 23.68
N PHE A 316 14.51 1.44 22.54
CA PHE A 316 14.92 1.93 21.23
C PHE A 316 13.87 2.88 20.65
N SER A 317 14.35 3.96 20.03
CA SER A 317 13.52 4.97 19.36
C SER A 317 14.20 5.35 18.06
N LEU A 318 13.42 5.48 17.01
CA LEU A 318 13.84 5.94 15.69
C LEU A 318 13.11 7.24 15.35
N VAL A 319 13.68 8.05 14.48
CA VAL A 319 12.99 9.16 13.82
C VAL A 319 12.95 8.94 12.32
N CYS A 320 12.04 9.61 11.61
CA CYS A 320 11.92 9.49 10.16
C CYS A 320 13.28 9.70 9.45
N GLY A 321 14.05 10.66 9.96
CA GLY A 321 15.39 11.01 9.51
C GLY A 321 16.42 9.89 9.65
N ASP A 322 16.24 8.88 10.48
CA ASP A 322 17.20 7.78 10.59
C ASP A 322 17.21 6.91 9.32
N CYS A 323 16.09 6.91 8.59
CA CYS A 323 15.88 6.14 7.37
C CYS A 323 15.78 7.02 6.12
N HIS A 324 15.17 8.21 6.24
CA HIS A 324 14.89 9.11 5.13
C HIS A 324 15.70 10.41 5.23
N THR A 325 15.98 11.02 4.09
CA THR A 325 16.57 12.37 4.03
C THR A 325 15.61 13.37 3.42
N PRO A 326 15.18 14.40 4.16
CA PRO A 326 14.41 15.47 3.53
C PRO A 326 15.30 16.37 2.66
N HIS A 327 16.62 16.29 2.78
CA HIS A 327 17.55 17.24 2.17
C HIS A 327 18.09 16.80 0.80
N ARG A 328 17.29 16.06 0.04
CA ARG A 328 17.63 15.56 -1.30
C ARG A 328 16.41 15.54 -2.20
N LEU A 329 16.65 15.73 -3.50
CA LEU A 329 15.60 15.65 -4.51
C LEU A 329 15.26 14.18 -4.79
N ARG A 330 13.97 13.84 -4.75
CA ARG A 330 13.47 12.49 -5.07
C ARG A 330 13.85 12.01 -6.47
N THR A 331 14.10 12.94 -7.38
CA THR A 331 14.52 12.64 -8.76
C THR A 331 15.91 12.03 -8.87
N GLY A 332 16.78 12.26 -7.87
CA GLY A 332 18.12 11.68 -7.84
C GLY A 332 18.29 10.56 -6.81
N PHE A 333 17.36 10.44 -5.85
CA PHE A 333 17.52 9.60 -4.67
C PHE A 333 16.25 8.79 -4.41
N THR A 334 16.38 7.46 -4.54
CA THR A 334 15.27 6.52 -4.46
C THR A 334 14.64 6.54 -3.07
N PHE A 335 13.36 6.93 -2.98
CA PHE A 335 12.57 7.08 -1.74
C PHE A 335 13.28 7.89 -0.64
N LEU A 336 14.27 8.71 -1.02
CA LEU A 336 15.11 9.46 -0.11
C LEU A 336 15.78 8.59 0.97
N LEU A 337 16.01 7.31 0.69
CA LEU A 337 16.61 6.41 1.66
C LEU A 337 18.07 6.77 1.92
N ARG A 338 18.44 6.78 3.20
CA ARG A 338 19.81 6.96 3.66
C ARG A 338 20.15 5.97 4.76
N VAL A 339 21.43 5.66 4.86
CA VAL A 339 21.99 4.89 5.97
C VAL A 339 23.27 5.55 6.43
N ARG A 340 23.50 5.58 7.73
CA ARG A 340 24.73 6.14 8.28
C ARG A 340 25.91 5.19 8.02
N GLU A 341 26.98 5.72 7.44
CA GLU A 341 28.22 5.00 7.15
C GLU A 341 29.40 5.82 7.68
N GLY A 342 29.89 5.43 8.86
CA GLY A 342 30.86 6.22 9.64
C GLY A 342 30.32 7.61 10.00
N ASP A 343 31.07 8.64 9.60
CA ASP A 343 30.69 10.05 9.78
C ASP A 343 29.87 10.61 8.60
N THR A 344 29.53 9.76 7.64
CA THR A 344 28.81 10.13 6.42
C THR A 344 27.48 9.37 6.28
N TYR A 345 26.75 9.66 5.21
CA TYR A 345 25.56 8.92 4.84
C TYR A 345 25.70 8.39 3.43
N ARG A 346 25.37 7.11 3.26
CA ARG A 346 25.14 6.50 1.96
C ARG A 346 23.67 6.63 1.60
N TYR A 347 23.39 6.98 0.36
CA TYR A 347 22.03 7.21 -0.15
C TYR A 347 21.70 6.20 -1.23
N SER A 348 20.42 5.81 -1.33
CA SER A 348 19.96 4.96 -2.43
C SER A 348 19.73 5.79 -3.69
N THR A 349 20.25 5.33 -4.82
CA THR A 349 19.97 5.90 -6.16
C THR A 349 19.56 4.79 -7.12
N ALA A 350 19.06 5.15 -8.32
CA ALA A 350 18.74 4.15 -9.34
C ALA A 350 20.00 3.43 -9.89
N ALA A 351 21.13 4.13 -9.97
CA ALA A 351 22.40 3.57 -10.44
C ALA A 351 23.11 2.74 -9.36
N GLU A 352 22.97 3.16 -8.10
CA GLU A 352 23.57 2.50 -6.94
C GLU A 352 22.50 2.29 -5.85
N PRO A 353 21.67 1.24 -5.98
CA PRO A 353 20.69 0.90 -4.98
C PRO A 353 21.38 0.49 -3.67
N ILE A 354 20.80 0.87 -2.54
CA ILE A 354 21.41 0.63 -1.22
C ILE A 354 21.36 -0.84 -0.79
N GLY A 355 20.36 -1.58 -1.28
CA GLY A 355 20.19 -3.00 -0.98
C GLY A 355 19.95 -3.33 0.49
N ASN A 356 20.11 -4.61 0.84
CA ASN A 356 19.90 -5.12 2.21
C ASN A 356 20.79 -4.43 3.26
N ALA A 357 21.90 -3.82 2.85
CA ALA A 357 22.78 -3.03 3.72
C ALA A 357 22.03 -1.93 4.47
N PHE A 358 20.94 -1.40 3.88
CA PHE A 358 20.05 -0.46 4.57
C PHE A 358 19.48 -1.05 5.86
N CYS A 359 18.93 -2.27 5.80
CA CYS A 359 18.34 -2.94 6.94
C CYS A 359 19.42 -3.36 7.95
N TYR A 360 20.58 -3.83 7.47
CA TYR A 360 21.67 -4.31 8.33
C TYR A 360 22.39 -3.22 9.11
N ALA A 361 22.18 -1.93 8.81
CA ALA A 361 22.68 -0.89 9.70
C ALA A 361 22.09 -0.97 11.10
N CYS A 362 20.87 -1.50 11.23
CA CYS A 362 20.24 -1.80 12.52
C CYS A 362 20.19 -3.31 12.80
N HIS A 363 19.94 -4.14 11.78
CA HIS A 363 19.76 -5.59 11.90
C HIS A 363 20.95 -6.41 11.39
N GLY A 364 22.17 -5.86 11.52
CA GLY A 364 23.41 -6.51 11.09
C GLY A 364 24.16 -7.19 12.22
N ALA A 365 25.35 -7.73 11.95
CA ALA A 365 26.20 -8.39 12.95
C ALA A 365 26.59 -7.48 14.14
N ALA A 366 26.62 -6.17 13.92
CA ALA A 366 26.86 -5.18 14.98
C ALA A 366 25.57 -4.65 15.63
N SER A 367 24.43 -5.32 15.40
CA SER A 367 23.14 -4.92 15.93
C SER A 367 23.18 -4.81 17.46
N ALA A 368 22.67 -3.70 17.99
CA ALA A 368 22.45 -3.53 19.42
C ALA A 368 21.19 -4.26 19.91
N TYR A 369 20.36 -4.77 18.99
CA TYR A 369 19.14 -5.49 19.34
C TYR A 369 19.45 -6.94 19.71
N PRO A 370 18.82 -7.49 20.76
CA PRO A 370 19.05 -8.86 21.17
C PRO A 370 18.50 -9.84 20.14
N ALA A 371 19.14 -11.01 20.03
CA ALA A 371 18.62 -12.08 19.20
C ALA A 371 17.27 -12.60 19.75
N PRO A 372 16.34 -13.02 18.87
CA PRO A 372 16.48 -13.17 17.43
C PRO A 372 16.12 -11.91 16.60
N LEU A 373 15.86 -10.76 17.24
CA LEU A 373 15.43 -9.53 16.54
C LEU A 373 16.60 -8.70 15.99
N GLY A 374 17.82 -9.00 16.41
CA GLY A 374 19.05 -8.31 15.99
C GLY A 374 19.58 -8.71 14.63
N ASP A 375 20.67 -9.47 14.61
CA ASP A 375 21.43 -9.80 13.40
C ASP A 375 20.66 -10.75 12.45
N HIS A 376 20.43 -10.29 11.23
CA HIS A 376 19.81 -11.04 10.13
C HIS A 376 20.76 -11.30 8.95
N THR A 377 22.06 -11.02 9.09
CA THR A 377 23.04 -11.14 7.98
C THR A 377 23.18 -12.56 7.42
N ALA A 378 22.78 -13.59 8.17
CA ALA A 378 22.71 -14.95 7.66
C ALA A 378 21.81 -15.09 6.41
N PHE A 379 20.82 -14.20 6.25
CA PHE A 379 19.95 -14.12 5.08
C PHE A 379 20.73 -13.98 3.79
N GLU A 380 21.89 -13.30 3.79
CA GLU A 380 22.69 -13.08 2.58
C GLU A 380 23.06 -14.37 1.85
N THR A 381 23.26 -15.45 2.62
CA THR A 381 23.61 -16.77 2.09
C THR A 381 22.42 -17.69 1.84
N SER A 382 21.22 -17.27 2.26
CA SER A 382 20.02 -18.08 2.09
C SER A 382 19.63 -18.20 0.62
N VAL A 383 18.91 -19.27 0.27
CA VAL A 383 18.29 -19.41 -1.07
C VAL A 383 17.33 -18.24 -1.35
N HIS A 384 16.70 -17.71 -0.31
CA HIS A 384 15.77 -16.59 -0.43
C HIS A 384 16.43 -15.26 -0.81
N ASN A 385 17.76 -15.13 -0.64
CA ASN A 385 18.54 -13.98 -1.10
C ASN A 385 19.37 -14.25 -2.37
N THR A 386 19.70 -15.51 -2.65
CA THR A 386 20.64 -15.86 -3.74
C THR A 386 19.94 -16.33 -5.01
N ASP A 387 18.70 -16.81 -4.92
CA ASP A 387 17.93 -17.27 -6.07
C ASP A 387 17.48 -16.07 -6.95
N PRO A 388 17.87 -15.98 -8.23
CA PRO A 388 17.47 -14.87 -9.09
C PRO A 388 15.99 -14.91 -9.51
N ASP A 389 15.31 -16.05 -9.36
CA ASP A 389 13.91 -16.23 -9.79
C ASP A 389 12.91 -15.76 -8.72
N ILE A 390 13.38 -15.42 -7.52
CA ILE A 390 12.54 -14.80 -6.49
C ILE A 390 12.33 -13.33 -6.86
N PRO A 391 11.07 -12.90 -7.12
CA PRO A 391 10.79 -11.55 -7.56
C PRO A 391 11.28 -10.53 -6.53
N LEU A 392 11.95 -9.47 -7.02
CA LEU A 392 12.06 -8.24 -6.23
C LEU A 392 10.64 -7.68 -5.98
N PRO A 393 10.44 -6.90 -4.90
CA PRO A 393 9.16 -6.24 -4.64
C PRO A 393 8.68 -5.50 -5.90
N PRO A 394 7.37 -5.49 -6.21
CA PRO A 394 6.87 -5.01 -7.50
C PRO A 394 7.30 -3.56 -7.83
N PRO A 395 7.45 -3.21 -9.13
CA PRO A 395 7.81 -1.85 -9.55
C PRO A 395 6.74 -0.85 -9.10
N GLY A 396 7.12 0.07 -8.20
CA GLY A 396 6.20 1.08 -7.61
C GLY A 396 6.08 0.98 -6.09
N ALA A 397 6.40 -0.17 -5.51
CA ALA A 397 6.70 -0.27 -4.08
C ALA A 397 8.14 0.19 -3.81
N THR A 398 8.43 0.61 -2.58
CA THR A 398 9.72 1.11 -2.09
C THR A 398 10.95 0.21 -2.39
N GLY A 399 10.74 -1.04 -2.82
CA GLY A 399 11.76 -2.08 -2.95
C GLY A 399 12.46 -2.24 -4.31
N ALA A 400 11.76 -2.13 -5.45
CA ALA A 400 12.34 -2.50 -6.75
C ALA A 400 13.58 -1.64 -7.13
N SER A 401 13.51 -0.35 -6.85
CA SER A 401 14.56 0.64 -7.17
C SER A 401 15.53 0.90 -6.02
N SER A 402 15.26 0.40 -4.81
CA SER A 402 16.19 0.45 -3.67
C SER A 402 17.06 -0.81 -3.55
N GLY A 403 16.66 -1.89 -4.22
CA GLY A 403 17.36 -3.18 -4.19
C GLY A 403 17.21 -3.94 -2.87
N ILE A 404 16.32 -3.49 -1.98
CA ILE A 404 16.10 -4.12 -0.67
C ILE A 404 15.23 -5.36 -0.87
N ARG A 405 15.81 -6.54 -0.66
CA ARG A 405 15.14 -7.82 -0.86
C ARG A 405 14.29 -8.24 0.34
N CYS A 406 14.61 -7.75 1.53
CA CYS A 406 13.79 -7.94 2.74
C CYS A 406 12.33 -7.52 2.56
N LEU A 407 12.08 -6.51 1.71
CA LEU A 407 10.74 -5.99 1.42
C LEU A 407 9.87 -6.92 0.56
N ALA A 408 10.40 -8.06 0.12
CA ALA A 408 9.58 -9.13 -0.46
C ALA A 408 8.78 -9.88 0.60
N CYS A 409 9.18 -9.77 1.88
CA CYS A 409 8.55 -10.47 3.00
C CYS A 409 8.15 -9.53 4.14
N HIS A 410 8.76 -8.34 4.25
CA HIS A 410 8.54 -7.41 5.36
C HIS A 410 7.99 -6.05 4.93
N GLU A 411 7.06 -5.51 5.73
CA GLU A 411 6.64 -4.11 5.71
C GLU A 411 7.73 -3.22 6.35
N PRO A 412 8.13 -2.11 5.71
CA PRO A 412 9.22 -1.26 6.19
C PRO A 412 8.85 -0.40 7.40
N HIS A 413 7.56 -0.10 7.61
CA HIS A 413 7.09 0.79 8.67
C HIS A 413 6.35 0.01 9.76
N ALA A 414 5.21 -0.57 9.38
CA ALA A 414 4.35 -1.32 10.27
C ALA A 414 3.51 -2.35 9.51
N SER A 415 3.08 -3.39 10.22
CA SER A 415 2.25 -4.45 9.68
C SER A 415 1.16 -4.85 10.67
N ASN A 416 0.04 -5.30 10.13
CA ASN A 416 -1.00 -6.01 10.88
C ASN A 416 -0.51 -7.38 11.41
N GLN A 417 0.65 -7.85 10.93
CA GLN A 417 1.25 -9.12 11.35
C GLN A 417 2.41 -8.91 12.33
N THR A 418 2.67 -9.95 13.13
CA THR A 418 3.86 -9.96 13.98
C THR A 418 5.14 -9.94 13.13
N ARG A 419 6.24 -9.39 13.67
CA ARG A 419 7.56 -9.40 12.99
C ARG A 419 7.56 -8.68 11.63
N LEU A 420 6.64 -7.72 11.45
CA LEU A 420 6.55 -6.88 10.26
C LEU A 420 6.31 -7.65 8.94
N THR A 421 5.75 -8.86 8.94
CA THR A 421 5.58 -9.60 7.69
C THR A 421 4.44 -9.05 6.81
N LEU A 422 4.52 -9.24 5.48
CA LEU A 422 3.49 -8.80 4.51
C LEU A 422 2.18 -9.62 4.57
N ASN A 423 1.25 -9.27 3.67
CA ASN A 423 0.03 -10.00 3.27
C ASN A 423 -1.15 -9.99 4.25
N GLY A 424 -1.07 -9.31 5.40
CA GLY A 424 -2.24 -9.06 6.25
C GLY A 424 -2.98 -10.32 6.73
N GLN A 425 -2.38 -11.49 6.57
CA GLN A 425 -2.88 -12.83 6.85
C GLN A 425 -1.76 -13.64 7.55
N LYS A 426 -2.06 -14.86 8.02
CA LYS A 426 -1.09 -15.73 8.70
C LYS A 426 0.04 -16.22 7.78
N GLN A 427 1.08 -16.82 8.37
CA GLN A 427 2.39 -17.04 7.76
C GLN A 427 2.35 -17.79 6.41
N GLU A 428 1.51 -18.79 6.28
CA GLU A 428 1.34 -19.62 5.10
C GLU A 428 0.93 -18.81 3.87
N ALA A 429 0.08 -17.79 4.04
CA ALA A 429 -0.34 -16.91 2.95
C ALA A 429 0.84 -16.11 2.36
N LEU A 430 1.83 -15.77 3.18
CA LEU A 430 3.08 -15.16 2.70
C LEU A 430 3.91 -16.15 1.90
N CYS A 431 4.13 -17.35 2.43
CA CYS A 431 4.93 -18.37 1.76
C CYS A 431 4.32 -18.77 0.40
N TYR A 432 2.99 -18.89 0.33
CA TYR A 432 2.27 -19.30 -0.88
C TYR A 432 2.20 -18.24 -1.97
N THR A 433 2.63 -17.00 -1.72
CA THR A 433 2.83 -16.01 -2.79
C THR A 433 3.85 -16.50 -3.82
N CYS A 434 4.87 -17.25 -3.38
CA CYS A 434 5.92 -17.80 -4.25
C CYS A 434 5.92 -19.33 -4.31
N HIS A 435 5.64 -20.01 -3.20
CA HIS A 435 5.61 -21.48 -3.12
C HIS A 435 4.25 -22.01 -3.57
N THR A 436 4.02 -22.06 -4.88
CA THR A 436 2.72 -22.43 -5.47
C THR A 436 2.71 -23.85 -6.04
N GLN A 437 1.56 -24.27 -6.58
CA GLN A 437 1.51 -25.50 -7.37
C GLN A 437 2.41 -25.46 -8.62
N ALA A 438 2.44 -24.30 -9.30
CA ALA A 438 3.19 -24.10 -10.53
C ALA A 438 4.70 -23.92 -10.29
N ASN A 439 5.08 -23.43 -9.11
CA ASN A 439 6.47 -23.32 -8.68
C ASN A 439 6.72 -24.16 -7.41
N PRO A 440 6.79 -25.51 -7.55
CA PRO A 440 7.09 -26.40 -6.44
C PRO A 440 8.52 -26.19 -5.95
N ASN A 441 8.69 -25.60 -4.77
CA ASN A 441 10.01 -25.33 -4.17
C ASN A 441 10.71 -26.58 -3.62
N THR A 442 10.93 -27.60 -4.45
CA THR A 442 11.71 -28.75 -4.04
C THR A 442 12.59 -29.32 -5.15
N SER A 443 13.90 -29.35 -4.87
CA SER A 443 14.78 -30.40 -5.35
C SER A 443 14.34 -31.76 -4.77
N GLY A 444 13.39 -32.43 -5.45
CA GLY A 444 13.07 -33.87 -5.24
C GLY A 444 12.09 -34.24 -4.13
N GLY A 445 11.29 -33.32 -3.59
CA GLY A 445 10.30 -33.56 -2.53
C GLY A 445 8.83 -33.48 -3.00
N SER A 446 7.88 -33.66 -2.08
CA SER A 446 6.46 -33.32 -2.31
C SER A 446 6.29 -31.81 -2.43
N ASN A 447 5.38 -31.37 -3.31
CA ASN A 447 5.02 -29.97 -3.39
C ASN A 447 4.26 -29.59 -2.09
N PRO A 448 4.81 -28.74 -1.21
CA PRO A 448 4.18 -28.42 0.06
C PRO A 448 2.85 -27.69 -0.12
N TYR A 449 2.71 -26.84 -1.14
CA TYR A 449 1.43 -26.19 -1.45
C TYR A 449 0.34 -27.22 -1.72
N ARG A 450 0.61 -28.19 -2.61
CA ARG A 450 -0.34 -29.29 -2.88
C ARG A 450 -0.56 -30.12 -1.61
N ALA A 451 0.47 -30.40 -0.83
CA ALA A 451 0.38 -31.23 0.35
C ALA A 451 -0.57 -30.64 1.42
N PHE A 452 -0.59 -29.32 1.59
CA PHE A 452 -1.40 -28.62 2.59
C PHE A 452 -2.73 -28.07 2.09
N THR A 453 -2.96 -27.98 0.77
CA THR A 453 -4.18 -27.36 0.20
C THR A 453 -5.05 -28.31 -0.62
N ALA A 454 -4.58 -29.53 -0.92
CA ALA A 454 -5.36 -30.47 -1.70
C ALA A 454 -6.47 -31.07 -0.84
N ALA A 455 -7.71 -30.95 -1.30
CA ALA A 455 -8.89 -31.56 -0.66
C ALA A 455 -8.79 -33.07 -0.41
N ALA A 456 -7.94 -33.78 -1.17
CA ALA A 456 -7.69 -35.21 -0.96
C ALA A 456 -6.82 -35.52 0.28
N ASN A 457 -6.14 -34.50 0.82
CA ASN A 457 -5.33 -34.58 2.03
C ASN A 457 -6.08 -34.03 3.24
N ASP A 458 -7.12 -33.22 3.00
CA ASP A 458 -8.08 -32.79 4.02
C ASP A 458 -8.87 -34.00 4.55
N TYR A 459 -9.16 -34.00 5.84
CA TYR A 459 -10.01 -35.00 6.47
C TYR A 459 -11.36 -34.43 6.89
N THR A 460 -12.40 -35.24 6.77
CA THR A 460 -13.75 -34.94 7.27
C THR A 460 -13.91 -35.45 8.69
N ALA A 461 -14.10 -34.52 9.63
CA ALA A 461 -14.35 -34.80 11.05
C ALA A 461 -15.38 -35.93 11.25
N ASP A 462 -15.01 -36.97 11.99
CA ASP A 462 -15.99 -37.85 12.62
C ASP A 462 -16.35 -37.33 14.02
N THR A 463 -17.36 -37.93 14.64
CA THR A 463 -17.85 -37.59 15.99
C THR A 463 -16.81 -37.73 17.11
N ASN A 464 -15.60 -38.24 16.84
CA ASN A 464 -14.54 -38.52 17.80
C ASN A 464 -13.25 -37.70 17.58
N GLY A 465 -13.17 -36.82 16.58
CA GLY A 465 -12.04 -35.90 16.38
C GLY A 465 -11.63 -35.67 14.92
N VAL A 466 -10.75 -34.70 14.68
CA VAL A 466 -10.24 -34.35 13.34
C VAL A 466 -8.90 -35.05 13.08
N ARG A 467 -8.83 -35.97 12.10
CA ARG A 467 -7.64 -36.71 11.66
C ARG A 467 -7.03 -36.17 10.37
N LEU A 468 -6.15 -35.18 10.43
CA LEU A 468 -5.55 -34.60 9.21
C LEU A 468 -4.47 -35.51 8.59
N PHE A 469 -4.36 -35.53 7.26
CA PHE A 469 -3.28 -36.25 6.55
C PHE A 469 -2.12 -35.34 6.15
N HIS A 470 -1.95 -34.25 6.89
CA HIS A 470 -0.86 -33.28 6.82
C HIS A 470 -0.66 -32.66 8.21
N HIS A 471 0.47 -31.98 8.41
CA HIS A 471 0.64 -31.17 9.61
C HIS A 471 -0.37 -30.00 9.60
N PRO A 472 -0.89 -29.59 10.79
CA PRO A 472 -1.93 -28.57 10.90
C PRO A 472 -1.34 -27.16 10.72
N ILE A 473 -0.95 -26.82 9.50
CA ILE A 473 -0.39 -25.52 9.14
C ILE A 473 -1.51 -24.48 8.94
N ALA A 474 -2.65 -24.87 8.39
CA ALA A 474 -3.73 -23.93 8.09
C ALA A 474 -4.60 -23.63 9.31
N ASP A 475 -5.22 -22.46 9.35
CA ASP A 475 -6.11 -22.07 10.45
C ASP A 475 -7.31 -23.00 10.67
N ALA A 476 -7.89 -23.49 9.58
CA ALA A 476 -8.97 -24.48 9.63
C ALA A 476 -8.53 -25.76 10.38
N ASP A 477 -7.23 -26.05 10.37
CA ASP A 477 -6.64 -27.18 11.05
C ASP A 477 -6.36 -26.91 12.52
N GLN A 478 -6.41 -25.68 13.01
CA GLN A 478 -5.99 -25.35 14.38
C GLN A 478 -7.13 -24.90 15.32
N PRO A 479 -8.36 -25.49 15.26
CA PRO A 479 -9.48 -25.00 16.04
C PRO A 479 -9.21 -25.13 17.55
N GLY A 480 -9.48 -24.05 18.29
CA GLY A 480 -9.28 -24.02 19.74
C GLY A 480 -7.82 -24.11 20.22
N GLY A 481 -6.83 -24.04 19.33
CA GLY A 481 -5.40 -24.09 19.68
C GLY A 481 -4.95 -25.44 20.27
N ALA A 482 -5.72 -26.50 20.06
CA ALA A 482 -5.40 -27.86 20.51
C ALA A 482 -4.22 -28.47 19.75
N ARG A 483 -3.98 -27.98 18.52
CA ARG A 483 -2.86 -28.34 17.64
C ARG A 483 -2.41 -27.10 16.90
N GLN A 484 -1.11 -26.98 16.67
CA GLN A 484 -0.49 -25.80 16.09
C GLN A 484 0.90 -26.15 15.56
N VAL A 485 1.12 -25.94 14.26
CA VAL A 485 2.44 -26.01 13.62
C VAL A 485 2.45 -24.92 12.56
N GLU A 486 3.57 -24.22 12.38
CA GLU A 486 3.70 -23.19 11.35
C GLU A 486 4.87 -23.50 10.42
N CYS A 487 4.91 -22.88 9.24
CA CYS A 487 6.06 -23.03 8.34
C CYS A 487 7.38 -22.66 9.04
N ALA A 488 7.36 -21.60 9.89
CA ALA A 488 8.52 -21.18 10.69
C ALA A 488 8.95 -22.19 11.76
N SER A 489 8.08 -23.14 12.15
CA SER A 489 8.41 -24.17 13.12
C SER A 489 9.46 -25.15 12.59
N CYS A 490 9.58 -25.28 11.26
CA CYS A 490 10.50 -26.20 10.59
C CYS A 490 11.49 -25.49 9.68
N HIS A 491 11.11 -24.34 9.11
CA HIS A 491 11.91 -23.58 8.16
C HIS A 491 12.22 -22.18 8.70
N ASN A 492 13.34 -21.61 8.29
CA ASN A 492 13.61 -20.20 8.53
C ASN A 492 14.14 -19.60 7.23
N ALA A 493 13.40 -18.67 6.65
CA ALA A 493 13.77 -18.04 5.38
C ALA A 493 15.15 -17.37 5.44
N HIS A 494 15.56 -16.89 6.61
CA HIS A 494 16.88 -16.30 6.85
C HIS A 494 18.02 -17.31 6.84
N LEU A 495 17.74 -18.59 7.05
CA LEU A 495 18.76 -19.64 7.19
C LEU A 495 18.66 -20.72 6.10
N ALA A 496 17.53 -20.82 5.40
CA ALA A 496 17.27 -21.92 4.48
C ALA A 496 18.28 -21.95 3.32
N ASP A 497 19.02 -23.04 3.22
CA ASP A 497 19.92 -23.31 2.10
C ASP A 497 19.18 -24.05 0.96
N ALA A 498 19.74 -23.98 -0.26
CA ALA A 498 19.20 -24.72 -1.40
C ALA A 498 19.35 -26.26 -1.27
N THR A 499 20.33 -26.71 -0.48
CA THR A 499 20.70 -28.13 -0.29
C THR A 499 20.94 -28.46 1.18
N GLY A 500 20.93 -29.74 1.52
CA GLY A 500 21.32 -30.22 2.85
C GLY A 500 22.71 -30.86 2.83
N GLY A 501 23.43 -30.76 3.94
CA GLY A 501 24.79 -31.28 4.08
C GLY A 501 25.31 -31.20 5.51
N SER A 502 26.62 -31.38 5.68
CA SER A 502 27.28 -31.30 7.00
C SER A 502 27.34 -29.88 7.56
N THR A 503 27.12 -28.85 6.74
CA THR A 503 27.11 -27.43 7.13
C THR A 503 25.91 -26.65 6.59
N THR A 504 25.08 -27.27 5.73
CA THR A 504 23.90 -26.66 5.12
C THR A 504 22.63 -27.40 5.52
N SER A 505 21.52 -26.68 5.65
CA SER A 505 20.22 -27.28 5.94
C SER A 505 19.07 -26.47 5.37
N LYS A 506 18.01 -27.20 5.01
CA LYS A 506 16.71 -26.65 4.63
C LYS A 506 15.79 -26.40 5.84
N ILE A 507 16.16 -26.95 7.01
CA ILE A 507 15.35 -26.96 8.23
C ILE A 507 16.10 -26.39 9.42
N VAL A 508 15.35 -25.92 10.41
CA VAL A 508 15.86 -25.35 11.66
C VAL A 508 15.48 -26.21 12.87
N ASP A 509 16.12 -25.98 14.02
CA ASP A 509 15.76 -26.69 15.24
C ASP A 509 14.37 -26.19 15.71
N PRO A 510 13.36 -27.04 15.87
CA PRO A 510 12.03 -26.59 16.28
C PRO A 510 12.01 -26.01 17.70
N ALA A 511 13.01 -26.31 18.53
CA ALA A 511 13.20 -25.70 19.85
C ALA A 511 14.06 -24.41 19.80
N ASN A 512 14.68 -24.12 18.66
CA ASN A 512 15.41 -22.88 18.39
C ASN A 512 15.45 -22.59 16.89
N THR A 513 14.44 -21.87 16.38
CA THR A 513 14.29 -21.64 14.93
C THR A 513 15.35 -20.69 14.37
N GLY A 514 16.18 -20.08 15.22
CA GLY A 514 17.37 -19.32 14.83
C GLY A 514 18.60 -20.19 14.53
N GLN A 515 18.49 -21.51 14.65
CA GLN A 515 19.60 -22.43 14.46
C GLN A 515 19.27 -23.46 13.36
N LYS A 516 20.17 -23.62 12.38
CA LYS A 516 20.09 -24.70 11.38
C LYS A 516 20.10 -26.06 12.08
N TYR A 517 19.20 -26.96 11.69
CA TYR A 517 19.21 -28.35 12.15
C TYR A 517 19.86 -29.20 11.06
N LEU A 518 21.13 -29.53 11.25
CA LEU A 518 21.95 -30.22 10.25
C LEU A 518 21.55 -31.70 10.20
N VAL A 519 21.02 -32.12 9.05
CA VAL A 519 20.60 -33.50 8.83
C VAL A 519 21.29 -34.10 7.62
N THR A 520 21.75 -35.34 7.77
CA THR A 520 21.89 -36.20 6.61
C THR A 520 20.50 -36.74 6.28
N TRP A 521 20.05 -36.49 5.06
CA TRP A 521 18.83 -37.10 4.52
C TRP A 521 19.08 -38.60 4.27
N GLN A 522 18.02 -39.35 4.00
CA GLN A 522 18.13 -40.78 3.73
C GLN A 522 19.10 -41.08 2.56
N ASP A 523 19.88 -42.15 2.67
CA ASP A 523 20.75 -42.60 1.58
C ASP A 523 19.92 -43.21 0.42
N PRO A 524 20.52 -43.52 -0.75
CA PRO A 524 19.81 -44.14 -1.87
C PRO A 524 19.15 -45.49 -1.55
N ASN A 525 19.61 -46.16 -0.49
CA ASN A 525 19.04 -47.42 0.02
C ASN A 525 17.95 -47.19 1.08
N MET A 526 17.49 -45.95 1.25
CA MET A 526 16.53 -45.53 2.29
C MET A 526 17.01 -45.72 3.72
N ASN A 527 18.32 -45.94 3.91
CA ASN A 527 18.90 -46.09 5.23
C ASN A 527 18.93 -44.74 5.96
N ARG A 528 18.90 -44.82 7.30
CA ARG A 528 18.96 -43.67 8.20
C ARG A 528 20.12 -42.72 7.89
N GLY A 529 19.78 -41.48 7.58
CA GLY A 529 20.57 -40.33 7.99
C GLY A 529 20.12 -39.81 9.36
N THR A 530 20.55 -38.61 9.76
CA THR A 530 20.17 -37.99 11.03
C THR A 530 18.80 -37.31 11.02
N ILE A 531 18.06 -37.33 9.90
CA ILE A 531 16.71 -36.77 9.77
C ILE A 531 15.71 -37.31 10.81
N ASN A 532 15.84 -38.57 11.23
CA ASN A 532 14.95 -39.14 12.24
C ASN A 532 15.07 -38.39 13.59
N ALA A 533 16.27 -37.91 13.94
CA ALA A 533 16.50 -37.15 15.18
C ALA A 533 15.73 -35.81 15.18
N PHE A 534 15.52 -35.22 13.99
CA PHE A 534 14.65 -34.06 13.83
C PHE A 534 13.19 -34.42 14.12
N CYS A 535 12.66 -35.46 13.47
CA CYS A 535 11.26 -35.88 13.65
C CYS A 535 10.95 -36.21 15.12
N THR A 536 11.88 -36.86 15.82
CA THR A 536 11.72 -37.22 17.24
C THR A 536 11.75 -36.03 18.19
N ARG A 537 11.98 -34.80 17.74
CA ARG A 537 11.80 -33.59 18.57
C ARG A 537 10.34 -33.34 18.91
N CYS A 538 9.42 -33.78 18.04
CA CYS A 538 7.98 -33.52 18.18
C CYS A 538 7.12 -34.80 18.22
N HIS A 539 7.63 -35.94 17.72
CA HIS A 539 6.84 -37.17 17.47
C HIS A 539 7.20 -38.38 18.37
N VAL A 540 7.69 -38.18 19.61
CA VAL A 540 7.97 -39.30 20.55
C VAL A 540 7.40 -39.03 21.93
N SER A 541 6.87 -40.04 22.62
CA SER A 541 6.40 -39.91 24.02
C SER A 541 7.59 -39.78 25.00
N PRO A 542 7.49 -38.92 26.05
CA PRO A 542 6.33 -38.12 26.47
C PRO A 542 6.14 -36.82 25.67
N ALA A 543 6.95 -36.52 24.66
CA ALA A 543 6.84 -35.32 23.84
C ALA A 543 5.57 -35.23 22.96
N THR A 544 4.65 -36.20 23.03
CA THR A 544 3.29 -36.02 22.52
C THR A 544 2.37 -35.24 23.48
N THR A 545 2.81 -34.93 24.70
CA THR A 545 2.03 -34.14 25.68
C THR A 545 2.67 -32.84 26.13
N GLU A 546 3.97 -32.63 25.91
CA GLU A 546 4.64 -31.37 26.27
C GLU A 546 4.90 -30.52 25.01
N PRO A 547 4.11 -29.46 24.77
CA PRO A 547 4.28 -28.61 23.60
C PRO A 547 5.62 -27.89 23.64
N ILE A 548 6.28 -27.73 22.48
CA ILE A 548 7.39 -26.78 22.39
C ILE A 548 6.75 -25.40 22.52
N ALA A 549 6.89 -24.81 23.70
CA ALA A 549 6.28 -23.54 24.03
C ALA A 549 6.83 -22.43 23.12
N ALA A 550 5.94 -21.52 22.72
CA ALA A 550 6.37 -20.28 22.09
C ALA A 550 7.26 -19.50 23.06
N GLY A 551 8.26 -18.82 22.52
CA GLY A 551 9.20 -18.04 23.30
C GLY A 551 10.11 -17.23 22.40
N THR A 552 11.24 -16.79 22.96
CA THR A 552 12.22 -15.96 22.25
C THR A 552 12.69 -16.60 20.94
N TRP A 553 12.96 -17.90 20.94
CA TRP A 553 13.52 -18.63 19.80
C TRP A 553 12.53 -19.55 19.09
N VAL A 554 11.28 -19.59 19.57
CA VAL A 554 10.22 -20.44 19.02
C VAL A 554 9.04 -19.51 18.72
N PRO A 555 8.86 -19.09 17.46
CA PRO A 555 7.96 -18.00 17.11
C PRO A 555 6.49 -18.35 17.31
N TYR A 556 6.15 -19.63 17.18
CA TYR A 556 4.82 -20.20 17.32
C TYR A 556 4.91 -21.49 18.12
N ALA A 557 3.99 -21.70 19.06
CA ALA A 557 3.99 -22.91 19.87
C ALA A 557 3.76 -24.13 18.96
N ILE A 558 4.50 -25.21 19.21
CA ILE A 558 4.35 -26.45 18.44
C ILE A 558 3.55 -27.43 19.29
N ARG A 559 2.36 -27.76 18.80
CA ARG A 559 1.39 -28.67 19.42
C ARG A 559 1.00 -29.71 18.38
N MET A 560 1.49 -30.93 18.56
CA MET A 560 1.16 -32.04 17.67
C MET A 560 -0.19 -32.65 18.05
N VAL A 561 -0.86 -33.25 17.07
CA VAL A 561 -2.15 -33.93 17.30
C VAL A 561 -1.91 -35.18 18.15
N ASN A 562 -2.72 -35.37 19.20
CA ASN A 562 -2.77 -36.62 19.96
C ASN A 562 -3.87 -37.51 19.35
N ASP A 563 -3.53 -38.41 18.43
CA ASP A 563 -4.49 -39.28 17.74
C ASP A 563 -4.91 -40.45 18.65
N THR A 564 -5.66 -40.13 19.70
CA THR A 564 -6.18 -41.09 20.69
C THR A 564 -7.56 -41.65 20.34
N GLY A 565 -8.01 -41.46 19.10
CA GLY A 565 -9.33 -41.89 18.66
C GLY A 565 -9.59 -43.40 18.90
N PRO A 566 -10.82 -43.79 19.26
CA PRO A 566 -11.19 -45.18 19.55
C PRO A 566 -11.08 -46.13 18.34
N ASN A 567 -10.89 -45.61 17.13
CA ASN A 567 -10.65 -46.39 15.91
C ASN A 567 -9.20 -46.88 15.78
N ASN A 568 -8.48 -47.00 16.90
CA ASN A 568 -7.34 -47.90 17.00
C ASN A 568 -7.84 -49.30 16.65
N VAL A 569 -7.47 -49.78 15.46
CA VAL A 569 -7.69 -51.15 15.01
C VAL A 569 -7.24 -52.14 16.08
N GLY A 570 -8.17 -52.61 16.90
CA GLY A 570 -8.09 -53.85 17.69
C GLY A 570 -7.01 -53.97 18.79
N ASN A 571 -6.11 -53.01 19.01
CA ASN A 571 -5.12 -53.07 20.11
C ASN A 571 -4.52 -51.69 20.44
N SER A 572 -5.33 -50.79 21.03
CA SER A 572 -5.02 -49.64 21.91
C SER A 572 -3.70 -48.83 21.81
N THR A 573 -2.91 -48.92 20.75
CA THR A 573 -1.61 -48.24 20.64
C THR A 573 -1.65 -47.23 19.49
N PRO A 574 -1.72 -45.92 19.79
CA PRO A 574 -1.68 -44.87 18.79
C PRO A 574 -0.41 -44.90 17.94
N HIS A 575 -0.52 -44.53 16.65
CA HIS A 575 0.60 -44.47 15.72
C HIS A 575 1.73 -43.49 16.13
N ASP A 576 1.40 -42.55 17.02
CA ASP A 576 2.24 -41.49 17.58
C ASP A 576 2.72 -41.77 19.02
N LYS A 577 2.31 -42.89 19.66
CA LYS A 577 2.70 -43.22 21.05
C LYS A 577 3.81 -44.26 21.14
N PHE A 578 4.92 -44.01 20.45
CA PHE A 578 6.18 -44.72 20.70
C PHE A 578 7.17 -43.81 21.43
N THR A 579 7.95 -44.40 22.32
CA THR A 579 9.08 -43.71 22.98
C THR A 579 10.31 -43.78 22.09
N LEU A 580 11.20 -42.79 22.23
CA LEU A 580 12.49 -42.81 21.55
C LEU A 580 13.30 -44.09 21.88
N ALA A 581 13.14 -44.61 23.11
CA ALA A 581 13.76 -45.85 23.55
C ALA A 581 13.26 -47.06 22.76
N GLU A 582 11.94 -47.18 22.53
CA GLU A 582 11.35 -48.26 21.74
C GLU A 582 11.80 -48.18 20.28
N TRP A 583 11.76 -47.00 19.66
CA TRP A 583 12.19 -46.82 18.27
C TRP A 583 13.69 -47.06 18.05
N SER A 584 14.50 -46.69 19.04
CA SER A 584 15.96 -46.85 18.98
C SER A 584 16.42 -48.23 19.43
N SER A 585 15.52 -49.05 19.99
CA SER A 585 15.81 -50.43 20.35
C SER A 585 16.01 -51.33 19.11
N GLY A 586 16.61 -52.51 19.32
CA GLY A 586 16.73 -53.55 18.29
C GLY A 586 15.46 -54.36 18.06
N THR A 587 14.35 -54.06 18.76
CA THR A 587 13.10 -54.83 18.62
C THR A 587 12.19 -54.28 17.53
N ALA A 588 12.31 -53.01 17.15
CA ALA A 588 11.59 -52.47 16.00
C ALA A 588 12.29 -52.95 14.70
N GLU A 589 11.59 -53.72 13.86
CA GLU A 589 12.15 -54.35 12.63
C GLU A 589 12.65 -53.34 11.57
N HIS A 590 12.23 -52.08 11.66
CA HIS A 590 12.73 -50.94 10.87
C HIS A 590 13.36 -49.83 11.75
N GLY A 591 13.57 -50.16 13.03
CA GLY A 591 14.10 -49.34 14.13
C GLY A 591 15.62 -49.17 14.14
N GLY A 592 16.13 -48.51 15.20
CA GLY A 592 17.55 -48.11 15.30
C GLY A 592 18.53 -49.24 15.51
N GLY A 593 18.07 -50.35 16.09
CA GLY A 593 18.85 -51.58 16.19
C GLY A 593 18.47 -52.65 15.15
N ALA A 594 17.74 -52.30 14.10
CA ALA A 594 17.31 -53.24 13.07
C ALA A 594 18.42 -53.57 12.06
N VAL A 595 18.30 -54.73 11.39
CA VAL A 595 19.17 -55.14 10.28
C VAL A 595 19.03 -54.21 9.06
N ASN A 596 17.88 -53.54 8.90
CA ASN A 596 17.59 -52.59 7.83
C ASN A 596 17.02 -51.28 8.41
N PRO A 597 17.86 -50.32 8.82
CA PRO A 597 17.42 -49.11 9.50
C PRO A 597 16.81 -48.11 8.51
N LEU A 598 15.48 -48.00 8.44
CA LEU A 598 14.81 -47.04 7.55
C LEU A 598 14.69 -45.64 8.17
N ALA A 599 14.78 -44.61 7.34
CA ALA A 599 14.41 -43.24 7.71
C ALA A 599 12.89 -43.07 7.78
N CYS A 600 12.36 -42.19 8.64
CA CYS A 600 10.92 -41.89 8.69
C CYS A 600 10.41 -41.42 7.31
N THR A 601 11.23 -40.64 6.59
CA THR A 601 10.97 -40.12 5.25
C THR A 601 10.93 -41.18 4.14
N ALA A 602 11.32 -42.42 4.44
CA ALA A 602 11.19 -43.54 3.51
C ALA A 602 9.72 -43.93 3.31
N CYS A 603 8.91 -43.80 4.36
CA CYS A 603 7.49 -44.19 4.36
C CYS A 603 6.55 -42.98 4.50
N HIS A 604 6.99 -41.91 5.16
CA HIS A 604 6.17 -40.73 5.42
C HIS A 604 6.54 -39.53 4.54
N ASP A 605 5.52 -38.78 4.17
CA ASP A 605 5.63 -37.44 3.59
C ASP A 605 5.31 -36.40 4.66
N PHE A 606 6.34 -35.76 5.19
CA PHE A 606 6.16 -34.88 6.35
C PHE A 606 5.44 -33.56 6.04
N HIS A 607 5.15 -33.22 4.77
CA HIS A 607 4.21 -32.14 4.49
C HIS A 607 2.79 -32.66 4.55
N GLY A 608 2.52 -33.75 3.83
CA GLY A 608 1.20 -34.39 3.79
C GLY A 608 1.04 -35.29 2.59
N SER A 609 0.00 -36.12 2.61
CA SER A 609 -0.37 -37.00 1.51
C SER A 609 -1.87 -37.30 1.51
N SER A 610 -2.36 -37.95 0.46
CA SER A 610 -3.75 -38.45 0.43
C SER A 610 -3.97 -39.71 1.28
N ASN A 611 -2.96 -40.15 2.03
CA ASN A 611 -3.04 -41.36 2.84
C ASN A 611 -2.95 -41.03 4.33
N ALA A 612 -3.71 -41.76 5.14
CA ALA A 612 -3.63 -41.71 6.59
C ALA A 612 -2.20 -41.89 7.11
N TYR A 613 -1.92 -41.24 8.23
CA TYR A 613 -0.59 -41.18 8.85
C TYR A 613 0.49 -40.60 7.95
N LEU A 614 0.11 -39.77 6.97
CA LEU A 614 1.01 -39.09 6.04
C LEU A 614 1.87 -40.10 5.24
N LEU A 615 1.36 -41.29 4.94
CA LEU A 615 2.10 -42.28 4.17
C LEU A 615 2.30 -41.79 2.72
N ARG A 616 3.53 -41.90 2.21
CA ARG A 616 3.88 -41.43 0.87
C ARG A 616 2.99 -42.06 -0.19
N GLU A 617 2.59 -41.25 -1.17
CA GLU A 617 1.82 -41.76 -2.31
C GLU A 617 2.63 -42.67 -3.23
N ARG A 618 3.96 -42.56 -3.14
CA ARG A 618 4.93 -43.29 -3.94
C ARG A 618 6.15 -43.68 -3.08
N ILE A 619 6.46 -44.96 -3.09
CA ILE A 619 7.66 -45.55 -2.50
C ILE A 619 8.45 -46.34 -3.55
N VAL A 620 9.73 -46.53 -3.30
CA VAL A 620 10.63 -47.28 -4.17
C VAL A 620 11.37 -48.30 -3.33
N ASN A 621 11.36 -49.56 -3.72
CA ASN A 621 12.16 -50.57 -3.05
C ASN A 621 13.64 -50.25 -3.29
N PRO A 622 14.44 -50.01 -2.24
CA PRO A 622 15.83 -49.62 -2.39
C PRO A 622 16.71 -50.73 -2.99
N THR A 623 16.33 -52.00 -2.79
CA THR A 623 17.10 -53.17 -3.24
C THR A 623 16.74 -53.58 -4.67
N THR A 624 15.46 -53.53 -5.04
CA THR A 624 14.99 -54.01 -6.35
C THR A 624 14.64 -52.88 -7.33
N GLY A 625 14.53 -51.64 -6.85
CA GLY A 625 14.04 -50.49 -7.63
C GLY A 625 12.54 -50.54 -7.93
N THR A 626 11.81 -51.54 -7.41
CA THR A 626 10.36 -51.68 -7.64
C THR A 626 9.60 -50.49 -7.07
N VAL A 627 8.76 -49.85 -7.87
CA VAL A 627 7.96 -48.70 -7.44
C VAL A 627 6.58 -49.17 -7.00
N GLY A 628 6.16 -48.72 -5.83
CA GLY A 628 4.81 -48.90 -5.29
C GLY A 628 4.09 -47.57 -5.17
N THR A 629 2.80 -47.55 -5.45
CA THR A 629 1.96 -46.36 -5.30
C THR A 629 0.69 -46.68 -4.53
N MET A 630 0.25 -45.73 -3.69
CA MET A 630 -0.95 -45.83 -2.88
C MET A 630 -1.56 -44.44 -2.70
N THR A 631 -2.86 -44.27 -2.90
CA THR A 631 -3.56 -43.00 -2.67
C THR A 631 -4.90 -43.22 -1.99
N GLY A 632 -5.34 -42.23 -1.21
CA GLY A 632 -6.67 -42.23 -0.59
C GLY A 632 -6.90 -43.31 0.46
N TRP A 633 -5.86 -43.87 1.09
CA TRP A 633 -6.05 -44.84 2.18
C TRP A 633 -6.41 -44.12 3.49
N GLN A 634 -7.51 -44.49 4.15
CA GLN A 634 -8.13 -43.71 5.24
C GLN A 634 -7.98 -44.31 6.66
N ALA A 635 -7.24 -45.42 6.82
CA ALA A 635 -7.04 -46.16 8.08
C ALA A 635 -8.31 -46.63 8.84
N ASP A 636 -9.53 -46.35 8.35
CA ASP A 636 -10.79 -46.83 8.93
C ASP A 636 -11.31 -48.08 8.18
N GLN A 637 -11.45 -49.19 8.91
CA GLN A 637 -11.95 -50.46 8.40
C GLN A 637 -13.46 -50.45 8.12
N ALA A 638 -14.23 -49.54 8.75
CA ALA A 638 -15.68 -49.49 8.65
C ALA A 638 -16.19 -48.88 7.33
N VAL A 639 -15.34 -48.12 6.61
CA VAL A 639 -15.80 -47.26 5.49
C VAL A 639 -15.37 -47.77 4.11
N THR A 640 -14.21 -48.44 3.92
CA THR A 640 -13.67 -48.59 2.54
C THR A 640 -13.14 -49.95 2.07
N ASN A 641 -13.08 -51.03 2.87
CA ASN A 641 -12.44 -52.30 2.45
C ASN A 641 -11.00 -52.14 1.88
N ASP A 642 -10.30 -51.06 2.21
CA ASP A 642 -9.07 -50.62 1.54
C ASP A 642 -7.77 -51.31 2.02
N TRP A 643 -7.87 -52.37 2.83
CA TRP A 643 -6.71 -53.10 3.39
C TRP A 643 -5.73 -53.60 2.31
N GLN A 644 -6.21 -53.84 1.08
CA GLN A 644 -5.37 -54.24 -0.05
C GLN A 644 -4.40 -53.14 -0.49
N LYS A 645 -4.75 -51.86 -0.31
CA LYS A 645 -3.90 -50.71 -0.64
C LYS A 645 -2.64 -50.70 0.23
N ILE A 646 -2.83 -50.77 1.56
CA ILE A 646 -1.71 -50.80 2.52
C ILE A 646 -0.90 -52.10 2.40
N GLN A 647 -1.54 -53.23 2.08
CA GLN A 647 -0.82 -54.47 1.79
C GLN A 647 0.05 -54.34 0.54
N GLY A 648 -0.47 -53.80 -0.56
CA GLY A 648 0.29 -53.55 -1.79
C GLY A 648 1.46 -52.60 -1.57
N PHE A 649 1.27 -51.57 -0.75
CA PHE A 649 2.33 -50.67 -0.32
C PHE A 649 3.47 -51.46 0.36
N CYS A 650 3.20 -52.22 1.41
CA CYS A 650 4.22 -53.00 2.11
C CYS A 650 4.90 -54.07 1.23
N LEU A 651 4.12 -54.75 0.35
CA LEU A 651 4.63 -55.79 -0.54
C LEU A 651 5.59 -55.25 -1.62
N THR A 652 5.60 -53.93 -1.87
CA THR A 652 6.60 -53.28 -2.73
C THR A 652 8.02 -53.56 -2.22
N CYS A 653 8.22 -53.50 -0.90
CA CYS A 653 9.51 -53.74 -0.24
C CYS A 653 9.66 -55.17 0.27
N HIS A 654 8.55 -55.90 0.46
CA HIS A 654 8.53 -57.26 1.02
C HIS A 654 7.97 -58.32 0.05
N PRO A 655 8.59 -58.55 -1.13
CA PRO A 655 8.04 -59.44 -2.16
C PRO A 655 8.10 -60.94 -1.78
N GLN A 656 8.91 -61.33 -0.79
CA GLN A 656 9.19 -62.74 -0.46
C GLN A 656 8.66 -63.23 0.90
N ARG A 657 8.02 -62.38 1.72
CA ARG A 657 7.48 -62.86 3.01
C ARG A 657 6.15 -63.56 2.77
N GLY A 658 6.18 -64.89 2.77
CA GLY A 658 4.99 -65.75 2.94
C GLY A 658 4.35 -65.46 4.29
N THR A 659 3.53 -64.42 4.33
CA THR A 659 2.85 -64.01 5.56
C THR A 659 1.48 -64.66 5.59
N ASN A 660 1.22 -65.47 6.60
CA ASN A 660 -0.11 -66.03 6.88
C ASN A 660 -1.03 -64.95 7.43
N HIS A 661 -1.34 -63.92 6.64
CA HIS A 661 -2.41 -62.99 6.96
C HIS A 661 -3.73 -63.62 6.52
N GLY A 662 -4.66 -63.82 7.47
CA GLY A 662 -6.05 -64.10 7.11
C GLY A 662 -6.63 -62.94 6.29
N LYS A 663 -7.57 -63.21 5.39
CA LYS A 663 -8.30 -62.16 4.64
C LYS A 663 -8.81 -61.08 5.63
N GLY A 664 -8.50 -59.81 5.36
CA GLY A 664 -8.97 -58.68 6.16
C GLY A 664 -8.10 -58.26 7.35
N LYS A 665 -6.88 -58.79 7.53
CA LYS A 665 -5.91 -58.28 8.52
C LYS A 665 -4.87 -57.37 7.88
N GLU A 666 -4.69 -56.17 8.41
CA GLU A 666 -3.72 -55.18 7.91
C GLU A 666 -2.34 -55.39 8.56
N CYS A 667 -1.26 -55.23 7.79
CA CYS A 667 0.10 -55.37 8.32
C CYS A 667 0.35 -54.46 9.52
N ILE A 668 -0.21 -53.25 9.52
CA ILE A 668 -0.08 -52.24 10.58
C ILE A 668 -0.70 -52.65 11.93
N GLN A 669 -1.58 -53.66 11.96
CA GLN A 669 -2.12 -54.20 13.23
C GLN A 669 -1.06 -54.95 14.04
N CYS A 670 -0.06 -55.50 13.35
CA CYS A 670 1.01 -56.32 13.95
C CYS A 670 2.41 -55.74 13.73
N HIS A 671 2.56 -54.78 12.82
CA HIS A 671 3.81 -54.12 12.43
C HIS A 671 3.66 -52.61 12.59
N TYR A 672 3.74 -52.14 13.83
CA TYR A 672 3.73 -50.73 14.21
C TYR A 672 5.05 -50.37 14.90
N HIS A 673 5.27 -49.08 15.20
CA HIS A 673 6.58 -48.58 15.64
C HIS A 673 7.13 -49.22 16.93
N THR A 674 6.31 -49.92 17.73
CA THR A 674 6.73 -50.54 19.00
C THR A 674 6.68 -52.06 19.03
N SER A 675 6.24 -52.75 17.96
CA SER A 675 6.20 -54.22 17.96
C SER A 675 7.58 -54.81 17.67
N GLY A 676 8.25 -55.34 18.70
CA GLY A 676 9.03 -56.57 18.54
C GLY A 676 8.08 -57.72 18.25
N ARG A 677 8.47 -58.65 17.38
CA ARG A 677 7.65 -59.81 16.95
C ARG A 677 6.69 -60.30 18.04
N LEU A 678 5.39 -60.32 17.74
CA LEU A 678 4.46 -61.24 18.39
C LEU A 678 4.65 -62.65 17.81
#